data_AF-A0A0G4L7K0-F1
#
_entry.id   AF-A0A0G4L7K0-F1
#
_cell.length_a   1.000
_cell.length_b   1.000
_cell.length_c   1.000
_cell.angle_alpha   90.00
_cell.angle_beta   90.00
_cell.angle_gamma   90.00
#
_symmetry.space_group_name_H-M   'P 1'
#
loop_
_entity.id
_entity.type
_entity.pdbx_description
1 polymer ?
#
loop_
_entity_poly.entity_id
_entity_poly.type
_entity_poly.pdbx_seq_one_letter_code
_entity_poly.pdbx_strand_id
1 'polypeptide(L)'
;MHLTARKDVEEVHSFVNPWTELNAGLWSLFAGATLFLALRLWVKVTRRHGLWYDDYILLVSWCILLANNALIVHQFATGYVLENSAMEWDDRMHILINISSCGTLIGQALTKTAFAVTLLRMSNQWQKWVLWFCIVTMNLYMVLKVLFQWAKVCDKNGYDNWYRLDFCINWSFWDKFKEGGNVYNIIMDFVFACFPWLITRSLEMRRVEKVGLSLTMSLGMIVAIVSAIRVSWKDKGNDRDAYYIYRNGLSQVWYSSEITGTIIVQCIPILRPILRDIHATLTSKRLNSSADARSTGVWGSKLETKRASTVIMDADRKDSERMELREIPEEESAEEDWKERHTSSSPSEATSATLVSPRTDAWPLGKTSGPGTAGTPGSRTLEAEPDGASNYSSVGYDVEQNGLSAPPRRMYLYNMHLPRLTLGLGALATITHAQQQYVLHDNYDRTNFFNEFGFFDAPDPTKGFQRYVNASEANAQSLAGFANDGVFLGVDYTTPGDNRRSVRLTSNKAFDGGVFIADIAHMPANSCGVWGAFWMFGPDWPHGGEIDIIEGVNTQESNKVTLHTGPGCSITNEGTDPSTTLDKNDCNAGEAFVGCTQRTASNLNYGDGFNAIGGGVYAVDWTPDHISVYFFPRGAIPADIAAGTPNPGAWGLPVARFNGGEGCSIPDHFRQNNLVFNIALCGEWAGKVWSENPECSALAPTCDDFAANHPGAFSEAYWLINSVKVYQPAV
;
A
#
# COMPACT_ATOMS: atom_id res chain seq x y z
N MET A 1 36.45 -26.93 32.45
CA MET A 1 36.28 -27.19 31.01
C MET A 1 37.61 -27.73 30.51
N HIS A 2 37.63 -28.80 29.73
CA HIS A 2 38.88 -29.40 29.22
C HIS A 2 38.78 -29.55 27.70
N LEU A 3 39.24 -28.54 26.98
CA LEU A 3 39.42 -28.59 25.53
C LEU A 3 40.64 -29.47 25.19
N THR A 4 40.61 -30.13 24.04
CA THR A 4 41.69 -31.01 23.58
C THR A 4 42.54 -30.32 22.51
N ALA A 5 43.84 -30.63 22.49
CA ALA A 5 44.79 -30.06 21.53
C ALA A 5 44.82 -30.86 20.22
N ARG A 6 44.72 -30.15 19.09
CA ARG A 6 44.80 -30.65 17.73
C ARG A 6 46.26 -30.83 17.28
N LYS A 7 46.52 -31.76 16.36
CA LYS A 7 47.89 -32.18 15.98
C LYS A 7 48.32 -31.81 14.54
N ASP A 8 47.45 -31.16 13.78
CA ASP A 8 47.51 -31.02 12.32
C ASP A 8 47.30 -29.58 11.83
N VAL A 9 47.72 -28.58 12.61
CA VAL A 9 47.56 -27.14 12.28
C VAL A 9 48.93 -26.49 12.08
N GLU A 10 49.22 -26.04 10.85
CA GLU A 10 50.49 -25.38 10.51
C GLU A 10 50.57 -23.93 11.01
N GLU A 11 49.43 -23.22 11.13
CA GLU A 11 49.38 -21.83 11.59
C GLU A 11 48.23 -21.59 12.60
N VAL A 12 48.59 -21.11 13.79
CA VAL A 12 47.65 -20.95 14.92
C VAL A 12 47.09 -19.53 14.95
N HIS A 13 45.76 -19.41 14.86
CA HIS A 13 45.06 -18.13 14.92
C HIS A 13 43.93 -18.15 15.97
N SER A 14 43.56 -16.97 16.48
CA SER A 14 42.41 -16.77 17.36
C SER A 14 41.11 -16.61 16.57
N PHE A 15 39.98 -16.98 17.17
CA PHE A 15 38.67 -16.82 16.53
C PHE A 15 37.97 -15.53 16.98
N VAL A 16 37.29 -14.87 16.04
CA VAL A 16 36.39 -13.74 16.32
C VAL A 16 35.14 -14.26 17.03
N ASN A 17 34.79 -13.62 18.15
CA ASN A 17 33.68 -14.03 19.01
C ASN A 17 32.37 -13.31 18.63
N PRO A 18 31.34 -14.02 18.10
CA PRO A 18 30.05 -13.42 17.73
C PRO A 18 29.06 -13.25 18.91
N TRP A 19 29.52 -13.31 20.16
CA TRP A 19 28.66 -13.39 21.35
C TRP A 19 27.56 -12.32 21.38
N THR A 20 27.93 -11.09 21.06
CA THR A 20 27.05 -9.91 21.06
C THR A 20 25.97 -9.99 20.00
N GLU A 21 26.36 -10.27 18.76
CA GLU A 21 25.53 -10.35 17.56
C GLU A 21 24.59 -11.55 17.62
N LEU A 22 25.09 -12.69 18.12
CA LEU A 22 24.31 -13.89 18.36
C LEU A 22 23.21 -13.65 19.40
N ASN A 23 23.54 -13.04 20.55
CA ASN A 23 22.53 -12.75 21.58
C ASN A 23 21.51 -11.72 21.09
N ALA A 24 21.97 -10.62 20.49
CA ALA A 24 21.09 -9.60 19.93
C ALA A 24 20.13 -10.20 18.88
N GLY A 25 20.64 -11.01 17.96
CA GLY A 25 19.86 -11.71 16.95
C GLY A 25 18.84 -12.68 17.55
N LEU A 26 19.29 -13.66 18.35
CA LEU A 26 18.40 -14.70 18.88
C LEU A 26 17.30 -14.15 19.79
N TRP A 27 17.60 -13.17 20.64
CA TRP A 27 16.62 -12.63 21.59
C TRP A 27 15.67 -11.60 20.97
N SER A 28 16.12 -10.79 20.01
CA SER A 28 15.22 -9.88 19.28
C SER A 28 14.20 -10.64 18.43
N LEU A 29 14.65 -11.68 17.71
CA LEU A 29 13.79 -12.60 16.97
C LEU A 29 12.78 -13.29 17.89
N PHE A 30 13.24 -13.84 19.02
CA PHE A 30 12.37 -14.50 19.99
C PHE A 30 11.33 -13.53 20.59
N ALA A 31 11.71 -12.29 20.91
CA ALA A 31 10.78 -11.26 21.39
C ALA A 31 9.69 -10.95 20.34
N GLY A 32 10.07 -10.84 19.05
CA GLY A 32 9.15 -10.67 17.94
C GLY A 32 8.13 -11.82 17.82
N ALA A 33 8.60 -13.07 17.80
CA ALA A 33 7.70 -14.24 17.80
C ALA A 33 6.77 -14.27 19.02
N THR A 34 7.29 -13.93 20.20
CA THR A 34 6.52 -13.89 21.46
C THR A 34 5.39 -12.86 21.40
N LEU A 35 5.67 -11.65 20.91
CA LEU A 35 4.67 -10.58 20.77
C LEU A 35 3.50 -10.99 19.87
N PHE A 36 3.81 -11.48 18.66
CA PHE A 36 2.78 -11.88 17.69
C PHE A 36 1.99 -13.11 18.14
N LEU A 37 2.65 -14.10 18.77
CA LEU A 37 1.98 -15.28 19.31
C LEU A 37 1.09 -14.93 20.51
N ALA A 38 1.57 -14.11 21.45
CA ALA A 38 0.78 -13.66 22.59
C ALA A 38 -0.47 -12.89 22.12
N LEU A 39 -0.33 -12.03 21.10
CA LEU A 39 -1.46 -11.30 20.54
C LEU A 39 -2.45 -12.24 19.82
N ARG A 40 -1.99 -13.22 19.03
CA ARG A 40 -2.83 -14.27 18.42
C ARG A 40 -3.67 -15.01 19.46
N LEU A 41 -3.03 -15.45 20.55
CA LEU A 41 -3.69 -16.18 21.64
C LEU A 41 -4.68 -15.29 22.38
N TRP A 42 -4.31 -14.04 22.67
CA TRP A 42 -5.20 -13.05 23.28
C TRP A 42 -6.45 -12.80 22.43
N VAL A 43 -6.31 -12.68 21.09
CA VAL A 43 -7.46 -12.55 20.16
C VAL A 43 -8.38 -13.77 20.26
N LYS A 44 -7.83 -14.99 20.14
CA LYS A 44 -8.63 -16.22 20.15
C LYS A 44 -9.35 -16.47 21.48
N VAL A 45 -8.72 -16.10 22.61
CA VAL A 45 -9.29 -16.21 23.96
C VAL A 45 -10.37 -15.15 24.19
N THR A 46 -10.09 -13.87 23.91
CA THR A 46 -11.05 -12.76 24.13
C THR A 46 -12.29 -12.89 23.26
N ARG A 47 -12.13 -13.25 21.97
CA ARG A 47 -13.24 -13.46 21.03
C ARG A 47 -13.91 -14.83 21.12
N ARG A 48 -13.54 -15.66 22.11
CA ARG A 48 -14.14 -16.99 22.37
C ARG A 48 -14.11 -17.98 21.18
N HIS A 49 -13.21 -17.81 20.21
CA HIS A 49 -13.10 -18.71 19.05
C HIS A 49 -12.54 -20.11 19.39
N GLY A 50 -11.94 -20.26 20.57
CA GLY A 50 -11.23 -21.47 20.99
C GLY A 50 -9.85 -21.58 20.34
N LEU A 51 -8.98 -22.37 20.99
CA LEU A 51 -7.69 -22.75 20.42
C LEU A 51 -7.90 -23.98 19.51
N TRP A 52 -7.20 -23.99 18.39
CA TRP A 52 -7.20 -25.07 17.40
C TRP A 52 -5.83 -25.75 17.37
N TYR A 53 -5.73 -26.90 16.71
CA TYR A 53 -4.50 -27.70 16.68
C TYR A 53 -3.27 -26.91 16.19
N ASP A 54 -3.45 -25.96 15.27
CA ASP A 54 -2.41 -25.01 14.84
C ASP A 54 -1.83 -24.21 16.01
N ASP A 55 -2.66 -23.68 16.92
CA ASP A 55 -2.20 -22.87 18.06
C ASP A 55 -1.38 -23.68 19.05
N TYR A 56 -1.76 -24.93 19.30
CA TYR A 56 -1.04 -25.82 20.21
C TYR A 56 0.32 -26.22 19.64
N ILE A 57 0.39 -26.55 18.34
CA ILE A 57 1.67 -26.84 17.66
C ILE A 57 2.56 -25.59 17.65
N LEU A 58 1.98 -24.41 17.42
CA LEU A 58 2.70 -23.13 17.42
C LEU A 58 3.26 -22.80 18.81
N LEU A 59 2.49 -23.02 19.88
CA LEU A 59 2.94 -22.89 21.27
C LEU A 59 4.10 -23.84 21.60
N VAL A 60 3.99 -25.12 21.20
CA VAL A 60 5.07 -26.11 21.39
C VAL A 60 6.33 -25.68 20.64
N SER A 61 6.19 -25.20 19.39
CA SER A 61 7.32 -24.70 18.60
C SER A 61 8.00 -23.47 19.22
N TRP A 62 7.23 -22.58 19.85
CA TRP A 62 7.75 -21.42 20.58
C TRP A 62 8.48 -21.82 21.87
N CYS A 63 7.99 -22.81 22.63
CA CYS A 63 8.70 -23.35 23.78
C CYS A 63 10.03 -24.02 23.37
N ILE A 64 10.05 -24.73 22.25
CA ILE A 64 11.25 -25.35 21.69
C ILE A 64 12.24 -24.27 21.22
N LEU A 65 11.76 -23.21 20.56
CA LEU A 65 12.59 -22.05 20.18
C LEU A 65 13.23 -21.37 21.38
N LEU A 66 12.48 -21.14 22.47
CA LEU A 66 13.01 -20.58 23.72
C LEU A 66 14.13 -21.46 24.30
N ALA A 67 13.86 -22.76 24.47
CA ALA A 67 14.81 -23.70 25.03
C ALA A 67 16.08 -23.81 24.15
N ASN A 68 15.90 -23.81 22.82
CA ASN A 68 16.99 -23.88 21.86
C ASN A 68 17.86 -22.61 21.85
N ASN A 69 17.25 -21.42 21.86
CA ASN A 69 17.98 -20.15 21.92
C ASN A 69 18.76 -20.03 23.22
N ALA A 70 18.15 -20.37 24.37
CA ALA A 70 18.84 -20.43 25.65
C ALA A 70 20.01 -21.43 25.65
N LEU A 71 19.86 -22.59 25.00
CA LEU A 71 20.90 -23.60 24.88
C LEU A 71 22.06 -23.15 23.98
N ILE A 72 21.78 -22.48 22.86
CA ILE A 72 22.80 -21.92 21.95
C ILE A 72 23.58 -20.79 22.67
N VAL A 73 22.88 -19.92 23.40
CA VAL A 73 23.51 -18.89 24.24
C VAL A 73 24.38 -19.53 25.33
N HIS A 74 23.93 -20.61 25.98
CA HIS A 74 24.77 -21.34 26.93
C HIS A 74 26.01 -21.98 26.29
N GLN A 75 25.90 -22.50 25.06
CA GLN A 75 27.04 -23.04 24.30
C GLN A 75 28.11 -21.96 24.07
N PHE A 76 27.74 -20.80 23.53
CA PHE A 76 28.70 -19.73 23.25
C PHE A 76 29.26 -19.08 24.53
N ALA A 77 28.50 -19.03 25.63
CA ALA A 77 29.03 -18.57 26.93
C ALA A 77 30.05 -19.53 27.54
N THR A 78 29.83 -20.84 27.38
CA THR A 78 30.60 -21.88 28.09
C THR A 78 31.64 -22.59 27.22
N GLY A 79 31.98 -22.00 26.07
CA GLY A 79 33.17 -22.37 25.27
C GLY A 79 32.90 -23.05 23.92
N TYR A 80 31.79 -22.73 23.24
CA TYR A 80 31.68 -22.96 21.79
C TYR A 80 32.74 -22.12 21.04
N VAL A 81 33.05 -20.93 21.55
CA VAL A 81 34.18 -20.13 21.08
C VAL A 81 35.48 -20.74 21.61
N LEU A 82 36.26 -21.33 20.72
CA LEU A 82 37.58 -21.88 21.01
C LEU A 82 38.59 -20.73 21.15
N GLU A 83 39.60 -20.90 22.01
CA GLU A 83 40.64 -19.89 22.21
C GLU A 83 41.51 -19.69 20.96
N ASN A 84 41.85 -20.79 20.27
CA ASN A 84 42.61 -20.78 19.03
C ASN A 84 42.30 -22.00 18.14
N SER A 85 42.78 -21.95 16.90
CA SER A 85 42.58 -23.00 15.88
C SER A 85 43.20 -24.36 16.23
N ALA A 86 44.16 -24.40 17.16
CA ALA A 86 44.78 -25.64 17.65
C ALA A 86 43.97 -26.34 18.75
N MET A 87 42.80 -25.83 19.15
CA MET A 87 41.88 -26.52 20.06
C MET A 87 40.72 -27.22 19.33
N GLU A 88 40.15 -28.23 20.01
CA GLU A 88 38.90 -28.90 19.64
C GLU A 88 37.89 -28.90 20.80
N TRP A 89 36.62 -29.05 20.45
CA TRP A 89 35.51 -29.14 21.39
C TRP A 89 35.52 -30.45 22.16
N ASP A 90 35.10 -30.40 23.43
CA ASP A 90 34.94 -31.60 24.26
C ASP A 90 33.63 -32.35 23.93
N ASP A 91 33.53 -33.60 24.38
CA ASP A 91 32.32 -34.44 24.26
C ASP A 91 31.06 -33.70 24.73
N ARG A 92 31.18 -32.92 25.82
CA ARG A 92 30.09 -32.13 26.37
C ARG A 92 29.57 -31.11 25.35
N MET A 93 30.46 -30.34 24.72
CA MET A 93 30.09 -29.36 23.71
C MET A 93 29.55 -30.04 22.45
N HIS A 94 30.12 -31.15 21.99
CA HIS A 94 29.58 -31.90 20.87
C HIS A 94 28.15 -32.44 21.13
N ILE A 95 27.87 -32.94 22.33
CA ILE A 95 26.53 -33.35 22.76
C ILE A 95 25.58 -32.14 22.75
N LEU A 96 25.98 -31.00 23.31
CA LEU A 96 25.17 -29.78 23.33
C LEU A 96 24.84 -29.29 21.90
N ILE A 97 25.83 -29.27 20.99
CA ILE A 97 25.66 -28.88 19.59
C ILE A 97 24.70 -29.83 18.86
N ASN A 98 24.76 -31.13 19.13
CA ASN A 98 23.80 -32.09 18.57
C ASN A 98 22.38 -31.83 19.07
N ILE A 99 22.20 -31.52 20.36
CA ILE A 99 20.90 -31.20 20.95
C ILE A 99 20.33 -29.91 20.34
N SER A 100 21.10 -28.82 20.25
CA SER A 100 20.61 -27.57 19.64
C SER A 100 20.32 -27.71 18.15
N SER A 101 21.15 -28.47 17.42
CA SER A 101 20.87 -28.81 16.01
C SER A 101 19.55 -29.54 15.84
N CYS A 102 19.22 -30.49 16.74
CA CYS A 102 17.92 -31.16 16.74
C CYS A 102 16.78 -30.20 17.12
N GLY A 103 16.97 -29.33 18.12
CA GLY A 103 15.99 -28.32 18.52
C GLY A 103 15.60 -27.38 17.37
N THR A 104 16.60 -26.91 16.61
CA THR A 104 16.40 -26.12 15.38
C THR A 104 15.57 -26.86 14.34
N LEU A 105 15.95 -28.11 14.00
CA LEU A 105 15.25 -28.92 13.00
C LEU A 105 13.79 -29.21 13.40
N ILE A 106 13.56 -29.49 14.68
CA ILE A 106 12.21 -29.72 15.23
C ILE A 106 11.39 -28.43 15.19
N GLY A 107 11.99 -27.29 15.54
CA GLY A 107 11.34 -25.98 15.42
C GLY A 107 10.86 -25.69 13.99
N GLN A 108 11.76 -25.83 12.99
CA GLN A 108 11.44 -25.63 11.56
C GLN A 108 10.30 -26.55 11.09
N ALA A 109 10.31 -27.82 11.51
CA ALA A 109 9.29 -28.78 11.12
C ALA A 109 7.92 -28.46 11.75
N LEU A 110 7.88 -28.12 13.03
CA LEU A 110 6.64 -27.86 13.76
C LEU A 110 5.99 -26.54 13.34
N THR A 111 6.74 -25.46 13.09
CA THR A 111 6.13 -24.19 12.65
C THR A 111 5.49 -24.33 11.27
N LYS A 112 6.17 -24.98 10.32
CA LYS A 112 5.61 -25.31 9.00
C LYS A 112 4.42 -26.28 9.10
N THR A 113 4.44 -27.24 10.03
CA THR A 113 3.30 -28.13 10.30
C THR A 113 2.09 -27.37 10.84
N ALA A 114 2.26 -26.42 11.76
CA ALA A 114 1.20 -25.53 12.23
C ALA A 114 0.59 -24.71 11.08
N PHE A 115 1.40 -24.27 10.12
CA PHE A 115 0.92 -23.52 8.96
C PHE A 115 0.11 -24.42 8.02
N ALA A 116 0.59 -25.63 7.73
CA ALA A 116 -0.13 -26.61 6.93
C ALA A 116 -1.46 -27.02 7.59
N VAL A 117 -1.51 -27.18 8.91
CA VAL A 117 -2.75 -27.42 9.68
C VAL A 117 -3.72 -26.23 9.57
N THR A 118 -3.21 -25.00 9.58
CA THR A 118 -4.01 -23.78 9.34
C THR A 118 -4.64 -23.80 7.93
N LEU A 119 -3.86 -24.18 6.90
CA LEU A 119 -4.31 -24.29 5.51
C LEU A 119 -5.30 -25.46 5.28
N LEU A 120 -5.12 -26.58 5.97
CA LEU A 120 -5.98 -27.78 5.87
C LEU A 120 -7.45 -27.47 6.20
N ARG A 121 -7.68 -26.52 7.12
CA ARG A 121 -9.03 -26.08 7.53
C ARG A 121 -9.84 -25.46 6.39
N MET A 122 -9.18 -24.80 5.45
CA MET A 122 -9.83 -23.99 4.40
C MET A 122 -9.70 -24.61 2.99
N SER A 123 -9.09 -25.80 2.91
CA SER A 123 -8.73 -26.48 1.65
C SER A 123 -9.79 -27.48 1.15
N ASN A 124 -9.88 -27.63 -0.17
CA ASN A 124 -10.68 -28.67 -0.84
C ASN A 124 -10.04 -30.06 -0.71
N GLN A 125 -10.78 -31.13 -1.04
CA GLN A 125 -10.33 -32.52 -0.79
C GLN A 125 -8.98 -32.86 -1.46
N TRP A 126 -8.79 -32.47 -2.73
CA TRP A 126 -7.50 -32.67 -3.42
C TRP A 126 -6.36 -31.85 -2.80
N GLN A 127 -6.63 -30.60 -2.43
CA GLN A 127 -5.66 -29.73 -1.74
C GLN A 127 -5.26 -30.30 -0.37
N LYS A 128 -6.19 -30.94 0.35
CA LYS A 128 -5.91 -31.63 1.62
C LYS A 128 -4.95 -32.81 1.45
N TRP A 129 -5.07 -33.59 0.37
CA TRP A 129 -4.10 -34.66 0.07
C TRP A 129 -2.69 -34.12 -0.14
N VAL A 130 -2.55 -33.01 -0.87
CA VAL A 130 -1.25 -32.35 -1.08
C VAL A 130 -0.67 -31.81 0.23
N LEU A 131 -1.49 -31.15 1.07
CA LEU A 131 -1.04 -30.65 2.38
C LEU A 131 -0.64 -31.79 3.33
N TRP A 132 -1.38 -32.89 3.36
CA TRP A 132 -1.00 -34.09 4.14
C TRP A 132 0.29 -34.72 3.62
N PHE A 133 0.48 -34.79 2.30
CA PHE A 133 1.74 -35.22 1.71
C PHE A 133 2.91 -34.34 2.18
N CYS A 134 2.77 -33.00 2.13
CA CYS A 134 3.78 -32.08 2.65
C CYS A 134 4.07 -32.29 4.14
N ILE A 135 3.03 -32.40 4.99
CA ILE A 135 3.19 -32.64 6.44
C ILE A 135 3.94 -33.94 6.70
N VAL A 136 3.49 -35.05 6.09
CA VAL A 136 4.07 -36.39 6.33
C VAL A 136 5.50 -36.46 5.83
N THR A 137 5.75 -36.02 4.58
CA THR A 137 7.10 -36.11 4.00
C THR A 137 8.10 -35.22 4.74
N MET A 138 7.69 -34.04 5.20
CA MET A 138 8.60 -33.12 5.89
C MET A 138 8.89 -33.52 7.35
N ASN A 139 7.90 -34.02 8.08
CA ASN A 139 8.14 -34.57 9.42
C ASN A 139 8.94 -35.88 9.36
N LEU A 140 8.72 -36.73 8.35
CA LEU A 140 9.55 -37.92 8.11
C LEU A 140 11.01 -37.53 7.83
N TYR A 141 11.25 -36.55 6.95
CA TYR A 141 12.59 -36.06 6.66
C TYR A 141 13.27 -35.48 7.91
N MET A 142 12.54 -34.72 8.74
CA MET A 142 13.04 -34.22 10.03
C MET A 142 13.46 -35.37 10.96
N VAL A 143 12.62 -36.39 11.14
CA VAL A 143 12.95 -37.55 11.99
C VAL A 143 14.22 -38.25 11.50
N LEU A 144 14.36 -38.43 10.19
CA LEU A 144 15.58 -38.99 9.59
C LEU A 144 16.82 -38.09 9.81
N LYS A 145 16.70 -36.77 9.66
CA LYS A 145 17.80 -35.82 9.98
C LYS A 145 18.21 -35.90 11.46
N VAL A 146 17.25 -36.01 12.38
CA VAL A 146 17.55 -36.18 13.83
C VAL A 146 18.26 -37.51 14.08
N LEU A 147 17.76 -38.63 13.56
CA LEU A 147 18.42 -39.93 13.70
C LEU A 147 19.84 -39.92 13.14
N PHE A 148 20.06 -39.33 11.96
CA PHE A 148 21.38 -39.26 11.33
C PHE A 148 22.32 -38.23 11.96
N GLN A 149 21.80 -37.23 12.69
CA GLN A 149 22.65 -36.32 13.49
C GLN A 149 23.36 -37.07 14.62
N TRP A 150 22.68 -38.05 15.22
CA TRP A 150 23.20 -38.87 16.32
C TRP A 150 23.92 -40.16 15.89
N ALA A 151 23.92 -40.49 14.59
CA ALA A 151 24.60 -41.68 14.06
C ALA A 151 26.14 -41.57 14.08
N LYS A 152 26.82 -42.71 14.00
CA LYS A 152 28.27 -42.81 13.76
C LYS A 152 28.61 -42.69 12.28
N VAL A 153 29.83 -42.24 11.98
CA VAL A 153 30.34 -42.11 10.60
C VAL A 153 31.52 -43.05 10.39
N CYS A 154 31.42 -43.93 9.40
CA CYS A 154 32.35 -45.07 9.24
C CYS A 154 33.80 -44.70 8.89
N ASP A 155 34.00 -43.51 8.30
CA ASP A 155 35.27 -43.11 7.68
C ASP A 155 35.95 -41.91 8.39
N LYS A 156 35.50 -41.53 9.60
CA LYS A 156 36.09 -40.44 10.40
C LYS A 156 36.09 -40.72 11.90
N ASN A 157 37.27 -41.00 12.45
CA ASN A 157 37.48 -41.29 13.88
C ASN A 157 36.91 -40.22 14.84
N GLY A 158 36.93 -38.92 14.47
CA GLY A 158 36.33 -37.85 15.28
C GLY A 158 34.80 -37.86 15.38
N TYR A 159 34.13 -38.78 14.68
CA TYR A 159 32.68 -38.98 14.69
C TYR A 159 32.27 -40.38 15.23
N ASP A 160 33.21 -41.17 15.75
CA ASP A 160 32.96 -42.45 16.42
C ASP A 160 33.06 -42.29 17.95
N ASN A 161 32.06 -41.64 18.54
CA ASN A 161 32.01 -41.33 19.96
C ASN A 161 30.93 -42.16 20.68
N TRP A 162 31.14 -42.47 21.96
CA TRP A 162 30.30 -43.38 22.75
C TRP A 162 28.83 -42.93 22.90
N TYR A 163 28.55 -41.63 22.78
CA TYR A 163 27.20 -41.04 22.87
C TYR A 163 26.45 -41.02 21.53
N ARG A 164 27.02 -41.61 20.47
CA ARG A 164 26.38 -41.74 19.15
C ARG A 164 25.80 -43.14 18.97
N LEU A 165 24.74 -43.23 18.18
CA LEU A 165 24.01 -44.47 17.89
C LEU A 165 24.88 -45.41 17.03
N ASP A 166 24.92 -46.69 17.38
CA ASP A 166 25.84 -47.70 16.81
C ASP A 166 25.57 -48.12 15.35
N PHE A 167 24.63 -47.47 14.65
CA PHE A 167 24.49 -47.66 13.20
C PHE A 167 25.38 -46.69 12.44
N CYS A 168 26.09 -47.24 11.45
CA CYS A 168 27.19 -46.57 10.77
C CYS A 168 26.75 -46.02 9.41
N ILE A 169 27.03 -44.74 9.14
CA ILE A 169 26.70 -44.05 7.89
C ILE A 169 27.98 -43.61 7.16
N ASN A 170 28.03 -43.77 5.84
CA ASN A 170 29.12 -43.22 5.02
C ASN A 170 29.04 -41.67 4.96
N TRP A 171 30.19 -41.00 5.08
CA TRP A 171 30.27 -39.53 5.12
C TRP A 171 29.65 -38.85 3.88
N SER A 172 29.87 -39.37 2.67
CA SER A 172 29.34 -38.76 1.44
C SER A 172 27.81 -38.81 1.38
N PHE A 173 27.20 -39.89 1.88
CA PHE A 173 25.74 -39.98 2.00
C PHE A 173 25.21 -39.02 3.07
N TRP A 174 25.84 -38.98 4.25
CA TRP A 174 25.42 -38.14 5.38
C TRP A 174 25.44 -36.65 5.04
N ASP A 175 26.49 -36.18 4.37
CA ASP A 175 26.66 -34.77 4.01
C ASP A 175 25.64 -34.35 2.93
N LYS A 176 25.50 -35.15 1.85
CA LYS A 176 24.47 -34.95 0.81
C LYS A 176 23.04 -35.00 1.36
N PHE A 177 22.77 -35.88 2.33
CA PHE A 177 21.46 -35.95 2.99
C PHE A 177 21.18 -34.70 3.82
N LYS A 178 22.19 -34.12 4.48
CA LYS A 178 22.04 -32.86 5.21
C LYS A 178 21.77 -31.68 4.29
N GLU A 179 22.54 -31.57 3.20
CA GLU A 179 22.40 -30.55 2.17
C GLU A 179 21.02 -30.64 1.47
N GLY A 180 20.65 -31.82 0.97
CA GLY A 180 19.34 -32.08 0.37
C GLY A 180 18.18 -31.76 1.32
N GLY A 181 18.36 -32.02 2.61
CA GLY A 181 17.39 -31.65 3.64
C GLY A 181 17.26 -30.15 3.91
N ASN A 182 18.22 -29.32 3.48
CA ASN A 182 18.11 -27.86 3.52
C ASN A 182 17.42 -27.33 2.25
N VAL A 183 17.76 -27.89 1.08
CA VAL A 183 17.09 -27.60 -0.20
C VAL A 183 15.59 -27.94 -0.12
N TYR A 184 15.26 -29.12 0.40
CA TYR A 184 13.89 -29.58 0.55
C TYR A 184 13.05 -28.71 1.52
N ASN A 185 13.68 -28.17 2.56
CA ASN A 185 13.04 -27.23 3.49
C ASN A 185 12.68 -25.90 2.79
N ILE A 186 13.57 -25.37 1.93
CA ILE A 186 13.30 -24.19 1.09
C ILE A 186 12.17 -24.47 0.09
N ILE A 187 12.16 -25.64 -0.54
CA ILE A 187 11.07 -26.04 -1.45
C ILE A 187 9.72 -26.02 -0.71
N MET A 188 9.67 -26.50 0.54
CA MET A 188 8.45 -26.45 1.35
C MET A 188 8.04 -25.03 1.74
N ASP A 189 8.98 -24.11 2.00
CA ASP A 189 8.64 -22.69 2.21
C ASP A 189 7.97 -22.08 0.96
N PHE A 190 8.48 -22.33 -0.25
CA PHE A 190 7.83 -21.88 -1.48
C PHE A 190 6.46 -22.53 -1.73
N VAL A 191 6.32 -23.84 -1.51
CA VAL A 191 5.04 -24.56 -1.64
C VAL A 191 3.99 -23.97 -0.71
N PHE A 192 4.33 -23.73 0.55
CA PHE A 192 3.41 -23.16 1.52
C PHE A 192 3.13 -21.66 1.29
N ALA A 193 4.07 -20.88 0.76
CA ALA A 193 3.84 -19.48 0.41
C ALA A 193 2.89 -19.30 -0.80
N CYS A 194 2.89 -20.25 -1.74
CA CYS A 194 2.00 -20.25 -2.91
C CYS A 194 0.61 -20.84 -2.61
N PHE A 195 0.49 -21.73 -1.63
CA PHE A 195 -0.75 -22.44 -1.30
C PHE A 195 -1.97 -21.54 -0.99
N PRO A 196 -1.84 -20.40 -0.27
CA PRO A 196 -2.92 -19.45 -0.05
C PRO A 196 -3.60 -19.02 -1.36
N TRP A 197 -2.85 -18.69 -2.41
CA TRP A 197 -3.38 -18.29 -3.71
C TRP A 197 -4.17 -19.42 -4.41
N LEU A 198 -3.78 -20.68 -4.21
CA LEU A 198 -4.48 -21.83 -4.77
C LEU A 198 -5.82 -22.08 -4.05
N ILE A 199 -5.86 -21.92 -2.73
CA ILE A 199 -7.10 -22.02 -1.94
C ILE A 199 -8.04 -20.86 -2.31
N THR A 200 -7.56 -19.62 -2.24
CA THR A 200 -8.39 -18.42 -2.43
C THR A 200 -8.92 -18.26 -3.85
N ARG A 201 -8.26 -18.81 -4.87
CA ARG A 201 -8.84 -18.95 -6.22
C ARG A 201 -10.20 -19.66 -6.19
N SER A 202 -10.33 -20.75 -5.42
CA SER A 202 -11.56 -21.55 -5.33
C SER A 202 -12.65 -21.04 -4.36
N LEU A 203 -12.41 -19.96 -3.59
CA LEU A 203 -13.45 -19.34 -2.75
C LEU A 203 -14.12 -18.16 -3.45
N GLU A 204 -15.44 -18.09 -3.40
CA GLU A 204 -16.22 -16.93 -3.87
C GLU A 204 -16.25 -15.83 -2.80
N MET A 205 -15.20 -15.00 -2.79
CA MET A 205 -15.08 -13.82 -1.92
C MET A 205 -14.77 -12.57 -2.74
N ARG A 206 -15.16 -11.41 -2.22
CA ARG A 206 -14.83 -10.08 -2.77
C ARG A 206 -13.31 -9.99 -3.03
N ARG A 207 -12.92 -9.55 -4.24
CA ARG A 207 -11.52 -9.62 -4.72
C ARG A 207 -10.51 -9.00 -3.75
N VAL A 208 -10.86 -7.88 -3.10
CA VAL A 208 -10.03 -7.21 -2.07
C VAL A 208 -9.73 -8.11 -0.87
N GLU A 209 -10.72 -8.86 -0.38
CA GLU A 209 -10.55 -9.76 0.77
C GLU A 209 -9.79 -11.03 0.39
N LYS A 210 -10.02 -11.51 -0.84
CA LYS A 210 -9.29 -12.63 -1.46
C LYS A 210 -7.80 -12.31 -1.58
N VAL A 211 -7.47 -11.11 -2.08
CA VAL A 211 -6.09 -10.63 -2.24
C VAL A 211 -5.45 -10.34 -0.89
N GLY A 212 -6.11 -9.63 0.02
CA GLY A 212 -5.57 -9.33 1.36
C GLY A 212 -5.27 -10.57 2.21
N LEU A 213 -6.11 -11.60 2.15
CA LEU A 213 -5.83 -12.89 2.82
C LEU A 213 -4.65 -13.63 2.17
N SER A 214 -4.55 -13.59 0.84
CA SER A 214 -3.44 -14.24 0.12
C SER A 214 -2.10 -13.55 0.38
N LEU A 215 -2.05 -12.22 0.28
CA LEU A 215 -0.84 -11.41 0.55
C LEU A 215 -0.32 -11.61 1.98
N THR A 216 -1.20 -11.55 2.99
CA THR A 216 -0.78 -11.74 4.40
C THR A 216 -0.23 -13.14 4.67
N MET A 217 -0.75 -14.18 4.02
CA MET A 217 -0.25 -15.55 4.15
C MET A 217 0.98 -15.83 3.26
N SER A 218 1.17 -15.09 2.17
CA SER A 218 2.34 -15.19 1.29
C SER A 218 3.57 -14.39 1.75
N LEU A 219 3.48 -13.65 2.86
CA LEU A 219 4.65 -13.02 3.51
C LEU A 219 5.75 -14.03 3.84
N GLY A 220 5.41 -15.32 3.98
CA GLY A 220 6.37 -16.44 4.09
C GLY A 220 7.31 -16.60 2.88
N MET A 221 7.01 -16.00 1.73
CA MET A 221 7.91 -15.99 0.56
C MET A 221 9.24 -15.28 0.85
N ILE A 222 9.23 -14.25 1.72
CA ILE A 222 10.46 -13.56 2.17
C ILE A 222 11.34 -14.53 2.97
N VAL A 223 10.73 -15.37 3.82
CA VAL A 223 11.43 -16.39 4.61
C VAL A 223 12.05 -17.47 3.71
N ALA A 224 11.37 -17.83 2.61
CA ALA A 224 11.89 -18.75 1.60
C ALA A 224 13.16 -18.20 0.90
N ILE A 225 13.10 -16.93 0.47
CA ILE A 225 14.20 -16.23 -0.20
C ILE A 225 15.42 -16.10 0.74
N VAL A 226 15.19 -15.66 1.98
CA VAL A 226 16.23 -15.60 3.03
C VAL A 226 16.89 -16.96 3.25
N SER A 227 16.09 -18.03 3.31
CA SER A 227 16.58 -19.40 3.51
C SER A 227 17.43 -19.91 2.33
N ALA A 228 17.12 -19.48 1.10
CA ALA A 228 17.91 -19.79 -0.10
C ALA A 228 19.26 -19.05 -0.11
N ILE A 229 19.27 -17.76 0.25
CA ILE A 229 20.49 -16.95 0.37
C ILE A 229 21.45 -17.59 1.41
N ARG A 230 20.93 -18.03 2.55
CA ARG A 230 21.69 -18.74 3.59
C ARG A 230 22.41 -19.99 3.06
N VAL A 231 21.75 -20.80 2.22
CA VAL A 231 22.37 -22.02 1.66
C VAL A 231 23.49 -21.65 0.69
N SER A 232 23.25 -20.72 -0.23
CA SER A 232 24.26 -20.23 -1.19
C SER A 232 25.53 -19.68 -0.49
N TRP A 233 25.37 -19.02 0.66
CA TRP A 233 26.49 -18.49 1.44
C TRP A 233 27.31 -19.58 2.16
N LYS A 234 26.68 -20.66 2.60
CA LYS A 234 27.34 -21.77 3.31
C LYS A 234 28.40 -22.46 2.43
N ASP A 235 28.13 -22.63 1.14
CA ASP A 235 28.92 -23.48 0.26
C ASP A 235 30.15 -22.78 -0.35
N LYS A 236 30.30 -21.46 -0.15
CA LYS A 236 31.38 -20.64 -0.75
C LYS A 236 32.45 -20.10 0.21
N GLY A 237 32.33 -20.32 1.52
CA GLY A 237 33.27 -19.73 2.48
C GLY A 237 33.06 -20.17 3.92
N ASN A 238 33.34 -21.44 4.21
CA ASN A 238 33.37 -22.00 5.57
C ASN A 238 34.73 -22.62 5.93
N ASP A 239 35.81 -22.06 5.37
CA ASP A 239 37.19 -22.41 5.74
C ASP A 239 37.42 -22.15 7.23
N ARG A 240 38.31 -22.91 7.88
CA ARG A 240 38.54 -22.76 9.33
C ARG A 240 39.51 -21.60 9.63
N ASP A 241 39.15 -20.42 9.16
CA ASP A 241 39.81 -19.13 9.39
C ASP A 241 39.33 -18.44 10.69
N ALA A 242 39.90 -17.28 11.01
CA ALA A 242 39.55 -16.50 12.21
C ALA A 242 38.05 -16.14 12.33
N TYR A 243 37.30 -16.07 11.22
CA TYR A 243 35.87 -15.79 11.19
C TYR A 243 35.00 -17.05 11.20
N TYR A 244 35.57 -18.26 11.25
CA TYR A 244 34.83 -19.52 11.25
C TYR A 244 33.74 -19.58 12.33
N ILE A 245 34.10 -19.28 13.60
CA ILE A 245 33.14 -19.30 14.71
C ILE A 245 32.11 -18.17 14.57
N TYR A 246 32.53 -17.00 14.10
CA TYR A 246 31.64 -15.86 13.84
C TYR A 246 30.56 -16.21 12.80
N ARG A 247 30.96 -16.80 11.66
CA ARG A 247 30.05 -17.26 10.60
C ARG A 247 29.08 -18.35 11.09
N ASN A 248 29.55 -19.28 11.92
CA ASN A 248 28.68 -20.29 12.53
C ASN A 248 27.68 -19.67 13.52
N GLY A 249 28.08 -18.66 14.30
CA GLY A 249 27.17 -17.88 15.16
C GLY A 249 26.06 -17.20 14.36
N LEU A 250 26.41 -16.45 13.31
CA LEU A 250 25.40 -15.85 12.41
C LEU A 250 24.50 -16.92 11.77
N SER A 251 25.04 -18.08 11.39
CA SER A 251 24.24 -19.19 10.85
C SER A 251 23.12 -19.61 11.82
N GLN A 252 23.38 -19.67 13.14
CA GLN A 252 22.34 -19.96 14.13
C GLN A 252 21.24 -18.88 14.17
N VAL A 253 21.60 -17.60 14.02
CA VAL A 253 20.62 -16.50 13.90
C VAL A 253 19.75 -16.69 12.66
N TRP A 254 20.33 -17.06 11.50
CA TRP A 254 19.58 -17.35 10.27
C TRP A 254 18.69 -18.61 10.35
N TYR A 255 19.01 -19.59 11.20
CA TYR A 255 18.10 -20.71 11.48
C TYR A 255 16.97 -20.30 12.43
N SER A 256 17.27 -19.50 13.46
CA SER A 256 16.26 -18.97 14.40
C SER A 256 15.28 -18.01 13.72
N SER A 257 15.73 -17.22 12.73
CA SER A 257 14.87 -16.28 11.99
C SER A 257 13.85 -16.98 11.09
N GLU A 258 14.16 -18.17 10.58
CA GLU A 258 13.24 -18.99 9.78
C GLU A 258 12.06 -19.50 10.64
N ILE A 259 12.37 -20.02 11.84
CA ILE A 259 11.38 -20.47 12.83
C ILE A 259 10.54 -19.28 13.32
N THR A 260 11.19 -18.17 13.63
CA THR A 260 10.55 -16.92 14.08
C THR A 260 9.63 -16.33 13.01
N GLY A 261 10.11 -16.21 11.77
CA GLY A 261 9.36 -15.65 10.65
C GLY A 261 8.13 -16.48 10.32
N THR A 262 8.25 -17.82 10.30
CA THR A 262 7.11 -18.71 10.11
C THR A 262 6.08 -18.61 11.25
N ILE A 263 6.47 -18.33 12.50
CA ILE A 263 5.52 -18.03 13.59
C ILE A 263 4.80 -16.70 13.35
N ILE A 264 5.53 -15.63 13.02
CA ILE A 264 4.96 -14.29 12.83
C ILE A 264 3.96 -14.26 11.66
N VAL A 265 4.34 -14.79 10.49
CA VAL A 265 3.48 -14.88 9.29
C VAL A 265 2.16 -15.57 9.62
N GLN A 266 2.20 -16.66 10.38
CA GLN A 266 0.98 -17.38 10.77
C GLN A 266 0.06 -16.58 11.68
N CYS A 267 0.59 -15.69 12.52
CA CYS A 267 -0.19 -14.91 13.47
C CYS A 267 -0.98 -13.79 12.79
N ILE A 268 -0.40 -13.12 11.79
CA ILE A 268 -0.94 -11.91 11.15
C ILE A 268 -2.42 -12.03 10.71
N PRO A 269 -2.88 -13.08 10.00
CA PRO A 269 -4.28 -13.15 9.53
C PRO A 269 -5.33 -13.12 10.66
N ILE A 270 -4.98 -13.63 11.85
CA ILE A 270 -5.87 -13.69 13.02
C ILE A 270 -5.98 -12.33 13.72
N LEU A 271 -5.02 -11.42 13.52
CA LEU A 271 -5.00 -10.09 14.13
C LEU A 271 -5.96 -9.11 13.44
N ARG A 272 -6.32 -9.36 12.18
CA ARG A 272 -7.17 -8.50 11.33
C ARG A 272 -8.43 -7.95 12.02
N PRO A 273 -9.22 -8.73 12.80
CA PRO A 273 -10.40 -8.19 13.48
C PRO A 273 -10.06 -7.21 14.62
N ILE A 274 -8.93 -7.41 15.30
CA ILE A 274 -8.48 -6.51 16.38
C ILE A 274 -7.88 -5.22 15.82
N LEU A 275 -7.19 -5.27 14.69
CA LEU A 275 -6.81 -4.05 13.96
C LEU A 275 -8.06 -3.20 13.64
N ARG A 276 -9.16 -3.83 13.23
CA ARG A 276 -10.45 -3.15 12.98
C ARG A 276 -11.12 -2.60 14.25
N ASP A 277 -11.09 -3.34 15.36
CA ASP A 277 -11.74 -2.91 16.60
C ASP A 277 -10.90 -1.91 17.40
N ILE A 278 -9.56 -1.96 17.33
CA ILE A 278 -8.67 -0.90 17.84
C ILE A 278 -8.91 0.38 17.05
N HIS A 279 -8.99 0.31 15.72
CA HIS A 279 -9.36 1.43 14.86
C HIS A 279 -10.70 2.04 15.32
N ALA A 280 -11.76 1.24 15.43
CA ALA A 280 -13.07 1.70 15.90
C ALA A 280 -13.07 2.26 17.34
N THR A 281 -12.28 1.70 18.26
CA THR A 281 -12.20 2.16 19.66
C THR A 281 -11.38 3.46 19.79
N LEU A 282 -10.39 3.66 18.93
CA LEU A 282 -9.68 4.93 18.81
C LEU A 282 -10.60 6.01 18.23
N THR A 283 -11.44 5.67 17.25
CA THR A 283 -12.50 6.56 16.75
C THR A 283 -13.51 6.90 17.86
N SER A 284 -13.96 5.93 18.67
CA SER A 284 -14.98 6.17 19.70
C SER A 284 -14.44 6.95 20.92
N LYS A 285 -13.17 6.77 21.30
CA LYS A 285 -12.57 7.54 22.40
C LYS A 285 -12.42 9.03 22.09
N ARG A 286 -12.27 9.40 20.82
CA ARG A 286 -12.29 10.82 20.40
C ARG A 286 -13.65 11.48 20.67
N LEU A 287 -14.76 10.74 20.58
CA LEU A 287 -16.11 11.28 20.84
C LEU A 287 -16.36 11.54 22.33
N ASN A 288 -16.00 10.61 23.23
CA ASN A 288 -16.22 10.81 24.67
C ASN A 288 -15.34 11.94 25.26
N SER A 289 -14.13 12.15 24.72
CA SER A 289 -13.27 13.26 25.14
C SER A 289 -13.89 14.65 24.86
N SER A 290 -14.89 14.75 23.98
CA SER A 290 -15.65 15.98 23.73
C SER A 290 -16.93 16.08 24.58
N ALA A 291 -17.36 15.01 25.24
CA ALA A 291 -18.57 14.97 26.06
C ALA A 291 -18.30 15.31 27.53
N ASP A 292 -17.24 14.76 28.12
CA ASP A 292 -16.92 14.95 29.55
C ASP A 292 -16.44 16.38 29.89
N ALA A 293 -16.12 17.20 28.89
CA ALA A 293 -15.77 18.61 29.06
C ALA A 293 -16.99 19.54 29.26
N ARG A 294 -18.23 19.01 29.30
CA ARG A 294 -19.47 19.82 29.25
C ARG A 294 -20.44 19.68 30.43
N SER A 295 -20.03 19.10 31.57
CA SER A 295 -20.93 18.93 32.72
C SER A 295 -20.29 19.15 34.11
N THR A 296 -19.95 20.40 34.44
CA THR A 296 -19.95 20.88 35.84
C THR A 296 -20.35 22.34 35.93
N GLY A 297 -21.43 22.64 36.68
CA GLY A 297 -21.60 23.94 37.36
C GLY A 297 -22.50 24.98 36.71
N VAL A 298 -23.82 24.82 36.84
CA VAL A 298 -24.73 25.97 36.96
C VAL A 298 -25.49 25.86 38.27
N TRP A 299 -25.14 26.72 39.23
CA TRP A 299 -26.01 27.07 40.35
C TRP A 299 -26.00 28.58 40.46
N GLY A 300 -27.12 29.21 40.13
CA GLY A 300 -27.20 30.67 40.03
C GLY A 300 -27.58 31.33 41.35
N SER A 301 -27.09 32.55 41.59
CA SER A 301 -27.99 33.72 41.73
C SER A 301 -27.22 35.00 42.07
N LYS A 302 -27.72 36.12 41.51
CA LYS A 302 -27.60 37.52 41.98
C LYS A 302 -26.22 38.08 42.41
N LEU A 303 -25.79 39.13 41.69
CA LEU A 303 -25.79 40.48 42.30
C LEU A 303 -25.90 41.60 41.24
N GLU A 304 -26.33 42.77 41.69
CA GLU A 304 -26.67 43.95 40.88
C GLU A 304 -25.49 44.88 40.53
N THR A 305 -25.55 45.44 39.32
CA THR A 305 -25.47 46.89 39.01
C THR A 305 -24.42 47.76 39.71
N LYS A 306 -23.48 48.34 38.92
CA LYS A 306 -23.30 49.81 38.84
C LYS A 306 -22.42 50.31 37.68
N ARG A 307 -22.84 51.48 37.14
CA ARG A 307 -22.12 52.38 36.22
C ARG A 307 -20.77 52.87 36.78
N ALA A 308 -19.80 53.16 35.91
CA ALA A 308 -19.49 54.54 35.47
C ALA A 308 -18.41 54.59 34.37
N SER A 309 -18.48 55.64 33.53
CA SER A 309 -17.64 55.83 32.33
C SER A 309 -16.44 56.75 32.59
N THR A 310 -15.37 56.61 31.78
CA THR A 310 -14.52 57.73 31.30
C THR A 310 -14.00 57.39 29.88
N VAL A 311 -13.65 58.41 29.09
CA VAL A 311 -13.47 58.40 27.61
C VAL A 311 -11.99 58.68 27.23
N ILE A 312 -11.65 58.62 25.92
CA ILE A 312 -10.42 59.10 25.22
C ILE A 312 -9.35 57.97 25.05
N MET A 313 -8.79 57.65 23.87
CA MET A 313 -8.75 58.30 22.53
C MET A 313 -8.63 57.28 21.36
N ASP A 314 -8.77 57.77 20.12
CA ASP A 314 -8.65 57.02 18.85
C ASP A 314 -7.31 56.28 18.60
N ALA A 315 -7.41 55.14 17.90
CA ALA A 315 -6.47 54.72 16.85
C ALA A 315 -7.14 53.73 15.88
N ASP A 316 -7.35 54.21 14.65
CA ASP A 316 -7.92 53.52 13.48
C ASP A 316 -7.46 52.04 13.31
N ARG A 317 -8.43 51.12 13.20
CA ARG A 317 -8.21 49.76 12.69
C ARG A 317 -9.43 49.25 11.94
N LYS A 318 -9.38 49.37 10.62
CA LYS A 318 -10.30 48.78 9.63
C LYS A 318 -10.84 47.42 10.06
N ASP A 319 -12.17 47.29 10.08
CA ASP A 319 -12.86 46.02 10.25
C ASP A 319 -12.50 45.04 9.14
N SER A 320 -12.20 43.81 9.53
CA SER A 320 -12.29 42.64 8.64
C SER A 320 -13.70 42.09 8.80
N GLU A 321 -14.61 42.52 7.93
CA GLU A 321 -15.95 41.92 7.87
C GLU A 321 -15.83 40.44 7.50
N ARG A 322 -16.32 39.59 8.40
CA ARG A 322 -16.36 38.14 8.24
C ARG A 322 -17.41 37.77 7.20
N MET A 323 -17.01 37.74 5.92
CA MET A 323 -17.89 37.37 4.82
C MET A 323 -18.18 35.86 4.84
N GLU A 324 -19.39 35.47 5.24
CA GLU A 324 -19.85 34.08 5.10
C GLU A 324 -20.21 33.81 3.63
N LEU A 325 -19.37 33.01 2.98
CA LEU A 325 -19.61 32.44 1.65
C LEU A 325 -20.76 31.43 1.71
N ARG A 326 -21.58 31.39 0.67
CA ARG A 326 -22.81 30.59 0.65
C ARG A 326 -22.56 29.18 0.07
N GLU A 327 -23.45 28.26 0.42
CA GLU A 327 -23.56 26.98 -0.29
C GLU A 327 -24.14 27.24 -1.69
N ILE A 328 -23.50 26.68 -2.71
CA ILE A 328 -23.93 26.76 -4.11
C ILE A 328 -24.94 25.63 -4.34
N PRO A 329 -26.19 25.90 -4.75
CA PRO A 329 -27.16 24.85 -5.02
C PRO A 329 -26.72 23.97 -6.19
N GLU A 330 -26.97 22.65 -6.10
CA GLU A 330 -26.86 21.76 -7.25
C GLU A 330 -27.97 22.10 -8.26
N GLU A 331 -27.62 22.37 -9.51
CA GLU A 331 -28.56 22.26 -10.62
C GLU A 331 -28.61 20.79 -11.05
N GLU A 332 -29.82 20.23 -11.17
CA GLU A 332 -30.00 18.88 -11.73
C GLU A 332 -29.44 18.84 -13.15
N SER A 333 -28.58 17.86 -13.43
CA SER A 333 -27.97 17.64 -14.73
C SER A 333 -29.05 17.45 -15.81
N ALA A 334 -29.22 18.46 -16.67
CA ALA A 334 -30.19 18.46 -17.76
C ALA A 334 -29.74 17.57 -18.94
N GLU A 335 -29.61 16.26 -18.71
CA GLU A 335 -29.77 15.28 -19.77
C GLU A 335 -31.28 15.09 -20.04
N GLU A 336 -31.64 14.94 -21.33
CA GLU A 336 -33.03 14.87 -21.86
C GLU A 336 -33.84 16.19 -21.96
N ASP A 337 -33.60 17.01 -22.99
CA ASP A 337 -34.60 17.28 -24.05
C ASP A 337 -33.99 18.06 -25.25
N TRP A 338 -33.58 17.34 -26.30
CA TRP A 338 -33.25 17.93 -27.61
C TRP A 338 -33.67 17.03 -28.78
N LYS A 339 -34.83 16.36 -28.66
CA LYS A 339 -35.35 15.47 -29.72
C LYS A 339 -36.83 15.64 -30.09
N GLU A 340 -37.44 16.80 -29.83
CA GLU A 340 -38.76 17.06 -30.44
C GLU A 340 -39.06 18.51 -30.83
N ARG A 341 -38.31 19.04 -31.83
CA ARG A 341 -38.84 19.93 -32.88
C ARG A 341 -37.79 20.25 -33.96
N HIS A 342 -38.00 19.74 -35.17
CA HIS A 342 -38.08 20.54 -36.40
C HIS A 342 -38.47 19.65 -37.60
N THR A 343 -38.96 20.30 -38.66
CA THR A 343 -39.63 19.73 -39.84
C THR A 343 -41.05 19.20 -39.55
N SER A 344 -42.10 19.52 -40.34
CA SER A 344 -42.14 20.30 -41.58
C SER A 344 -43.48 20.99 -41.81
N SER A 345 -43.46 22.05 -42.64
CA SER A 345 -44.58 22.40 -43.52
C SER A 345 -44.04 23.05 -44.80
N SER A 346 -43.80 22.22 -45.82
CA SER A 346 -44.11 22.37 -47.27
C SER A 346 -43.87 23.72 -48.02
N PRO A 347 -43.89 23.78 -49.38
CA PRO A 347 -44.12 22.72 -50.37
C PRO A 347 -43.12 22.66 -51.56
N SER A 348 -43.10 21.56 -52.32
CA SER A 348 -43.35 21.54 -53.78
C SER A 348 -43.21 20.11 -54.36
N GLU A 349 -43.81 19.88 -55.52
CA GLU A 349 -44.11 18.56 -56.09
C GLU A 349 -43.13 18.08 -57.17
N ALA A 350 -43.28 16.79 -57.54
CA ALA A 350 -42.87 16.15 -58.80
C ALA A 350 -41.36 15.84 -58.97
N THR A 351 -40.93 14.78 -59.67
CA THR A 351 -41.57 13.92 -60.70
C THR A 351 -41.25 12.42 -60.56
N SER A 352 -41.99 11.57 -61.27
CA SER A 352 -41.77 10.11 -61.38
C SER A 352 -40.79 9.69 -62.50
N ALA A 353 -40.07 8.58 -62.28
CA ALA A 353 -39.66 7.59 -63.31
C ALA A 353 -39.21 6.27 -62.60
N THR A 354 -39.82 5.08 -62.78
CA THR A 354 -39.66 4.09 -63.89
C THR A 354 -38.21 3.71 -64.24
N LEU A 355 -37.79 2.44 -64.44
CA LEU A 355 -38.34 1.07 -64.31
C LEU A 355 -37.16 0.07 -64.60
N VAL A 356 -37.38 -1.26 -64.56
CA VAL A 356 -36.59 -2.36 -65.21
C VAL A 356 -35.46 -3.08 -64.41
N SER A 357 -35.41 -4.40 -64.62
CA SER A 357 -34.45 -5.44 -64.21
C SER A 357 -34.47 -6.53 -65.34
N PRO A 358 -33.51 -7.47 -65.56
CA PRO A 358 -32.70 -8.23 -64.58
C PRO A 358 -31.27 -8.62 -65.09
N ARG A 359 -30.77 -9.82 -64.69
CA ARG A 359 -29.59 -10.62 -65.14
C ARG A 359 -28.22 -10.30 -64.50
N THR A 360 -27.24 -11.21 -64.37
CA THR A 360 -27.03 -12.69 -64.22
C THR A 360 -25.49 -12.87 -64.02
N ASP A 361 -25.01 -14.12 -63.87
CA ASP A 361 -23.61 -14.58 -64.05
C ASP A 361 -22.77 -14.61 -62.74
N ALA A 362 -21.80 -15.51 -62.48
CA ALA A 362 -21.44 -16.88 -62.89
C ALA A 362 -20.15 -17.26 -62.08
N TRP A 363 -19.80 -18.55 -61.98
CA TRP A 363 -18.64 -19.14 -61.24
C TRP A 363 -17.25 -18.77 -61.85
N PRO A 364 -16.08 -18.93 -61.16
CA PRO A 364 -15.42 -20.25 -60.91
C PRO A 364 -14.78 -20.45 -59.48
N LEU A 365 -14.81 -21.62 -58.82
CA LEU A 365 -13.92 -22.83 -58.86
C LEU A 365 -12.54 -22.66 -58.15
N GLY A 366 -11.96 -23.65 -57.43
CA GLY A 366 -12.34 -25.04 -57.09
C GLY A 366 -11.37 -25.68 -56.04
N LYS A 367 -11.82 -26.62 -55.20
CA LYS A 367 -11.55 -28.09 -55.22
C LYS A 367 -10.08 -28.51 -55.04
N THR A 368 -9.73 -29.34 -54.05
CA THR A 368 -9.96 -30.82 -53.92
C THR A 368 -9.62 -31.29 -52.47
N SER A 369 -9.80 -32.51 -51.95
CA SER A 369 -10.26 -33.87 -52.39
C SER A 369 -10.80 -34.69 -51.18
N GLY A 370 -11.15 -35.98 -51.36
CA GLY A 370 -11.40 -37.00 -50.29
C GLY A 370 -10.42 -38.19 -50.41
N PRO A 371 -10.78 -39.48 -50.08
CA PRO A 371 -12.14 -40.02 -49.80
C PRO A 371 -12.29 -41.19 -48.75
N GLY A 372 -13.55 -41.53 -48.41
CA GLY A 372 -14.06 -42.90 -48.09
C GLY A 372 -13.93 -43.45 -46.64
N THR A 373 -14.71 -44.43 -46.16
CA THR A 373 -15.95 -45.11 -46.66
C THR A 373 -16.61 -45.99 -45.56
N ALA A 374 -17.94 -45.89 -45.38
CA ALA A 374 -18.97 -46.93 -45.07
C ALA A 374 -18.84 -48.00 -43.94
N GLY A 375 -19.96 -48.27 -43.23
CA GLY A 375 -20.21 -49.51 -42.45
C GLY A 375 -21.34 -49.45 -41.38
N THR A 376 -22.41 -50.25 -41.52
CA THR A 376 -23.62 -50.40 -40.65
C THR A 376 -23.82 -51.87 -40.22
N PRO A 377 -24.90 -52.32 -39.51
CA PRO A 377 -25.56 -51.86 -38.27
C PRO A 377 -25.94 -53.01 -37.27
N GLY A 378 -26.69 -52.70 -36.20
CA GLY A 378 -27.54 -53.64 -35.43
C GLY A 378 -27.18 -53.77 -33.92
N SER A 379 -28.05 -53.93 -32.92
CA SER A 379 -29.52 -53.92 -32.69
C SER A 379 -29.78 -54.91 -31.52
N ARG A 380 -30.45 -54.48 -30.44
CA ARG A 380 -31.47 -55.27 -29.71
C ARG A 380 -32.16 -54.46 -28.61
N THR A 381 -33.46 -54.70 -28.47
CA THR A 381 -34.43 -54.10 -27.55
C THR A 381 -34.91 -55.09 -26.50
N LEU A 382 -35.65 -54.60 -25.48
CA LEU A 382 -36.76 -55.20 -24.70
C LEU A 382 -36.92 -54.33 -23.42
N GLU A 383 -37.84 -53.36 -23.35
CA GLU A 383 -39.30 -53.48 -23.08
C GLU A 383 -39.67 -53.92 -21.65
N ALA A 384 -40.29 -53.01 -20.88
CA ALA A 384 -41.62 -53.18 -20.26
C ALA A 384 -41.99 -52.01 -19.31
N GLU A 385 -43.13 -51.38 -19.58
CA GLU A 385 -43.95 -50.53 -18.66
C GLU A 385 -45.28 -51.30 -18.37
N PRO A 386 -46.37 -50.79 -17.74
CA PRO A 386 -46.70 -49.43 -17.25
C PRO A 386 -47.42 -49.39 -15.85
N ASP A 387 -48.11 -48.25 -15.60
CA ASP A 387 -49.36 -48.04 -14.83
C ASP A 387 -49.30 -47.59 -13.36
N GLY A 388 -50.09 -46.55 -13.01
CA GLY A 388 -50.27 -46.12 -11.61
C GLY A 388 -50.93 -44.77 -11.26
N ALA A 389 -51.62 -44.10 -12.18
CA ALA A 389 -52.59 -43.00 -11.99
C ALA A 389 -52.68 -42.17 -10.66
N SER A 390 -52.44 -40.86 -10.80
CA SER A 390 -53.36 -39.75 -10.45
C SER A 390 -53.50 -39.17 -9.01
N ASN A 391 -53.40 -37.82 -8.99
CA ASN A 391 -54.31 -36.83 -8.37
C ASN A 391 -54.02 -36.14 -7.00
N TYR A 392 -53.81 -34.81 -7.14
CA TYR A 392 -54.24 -33.68 -6.28
C TYR A 392 -53.82 -33.60 -4.80
N SER A 393 -52.98 -32.60 -4.49
CA SER A 393 -53.51 -31.31 -3.99
C SER A 393 -52.52 -30.16 -4.16
N SER A 394 -53.05 -28.96 -4.40
CA SER A 394 -52.38 -27.70 -4.75
C SER A 394 -51.97 -26.83 -3.54
N VAL A 395 -51.49 -25.60 -3.85
CA VAL A 395 -51.14 -24.46 -2.95
C VAL A 395 -49.68 -24.51 -2.48
N GLY A 396 -48.90 -23.43 -2.54
CA GLY A 396 -49.13 -22.07 -3.05
C GLY A 396 -47.85 -21.22 -2.90
N TYR A 397 -47.81 -20.05 -3.52
CA TYR A 397 -46.66 -19.14 -3.42
C TYR A 397 -46.58 -18.41 -2.07
N ASP A 398 -45.38 -17.83 -1.82
CA ASP A 398 -45.09 -16.63 -1.03
C ASP A 398 -44.46 -16.72 0.40
N VAL A 399 -43.24 -16.11 0.47
CA VAL A 399 -42.78 -15.11 1.46
C VAL A 399 -42.12 -15.54 2.80
N GLU A 400 -40.85 -15.11 2.91
CA GLU A 400 -40.06 -14.63 4.08
C GLU A 400 -39.43 -15.52 5.21
N GLN A 401 -38.25 -15.01 5.62
CA GLN A 401 -37.62 -14.96 6.96
C GLN A 401 -36.86 -16.15 7.60
N ASN A 402 -35.57 -15.86 7.87
CA ASN A 402 -34.76 -16.12 9.07
C ASN A 402 -34.99 -17.39 9.93
N GLY A 403 -33.93 -18.21 10.08
CA GLY A 403 -33.84 -19.21 11.16
C GLY A 403 -32.41 -19.73 11.41
N LEU A 404 -31.82 -19.38 12.56
CA LEU A 404 -30.57 -19.99 13.05
C LEU A 404 -30.82 -21.35 13.71
N SER A 405 -29.94 -22.34 13.46
CA SER A 405 -29.65 -23.48 14.35
C SER A 405 -28.37 -24.19 13.88
N ALA A 406 -27.58 -24.92 14.68
CA ALA A 406 -27.21 -24.82 16.10
C ALA A 406 -25.84 -25.53 16.27
N PRO A 407 -24.95 -25.15 17.21
CA PRO A 407 -23.62 -25.75 17.32
C PRO A 407 -23.59 -27.06 18.14
N PRO A 408 -22.65 -28.00 17.87
CA PRO A 408 -22.49 -29.21 18.67
C PRO A 408 -21.84 -28.97 20.04
N ARG A 409 -21.90 -30.00 20.89
CA ARG A 409 -21.79 -29.91 22.36
C ARG A 409 -20.45 -29.40 22.91
N ARG A 410 -20.58 -28.60 23.97
CA ARG A 410 -19.52 -28.03 24.82
C ARG A 410 -18.88 -29.12 25.70
N MET A 411 -17.55 -29.28 25.66
CA MET A 411 -16.81 -30.05 26.66
C MET A 411 -16.32 -29.09 27.76
N TYR A 412 -16.70 -29.35 29.01
CA TYR A 412 -16.27 -28.54 30.16
C TYR A 412 -14.89 -29.02 30.64
N LEU A 413 -13.92 -28.11 30.71
CA LEU A 413 -12.70 -28.27 31.51
C LEU A 413 -12.58 -27.10 32.49
N TYR A 414 -12.03 -27.41 33.67
CA TYR A 414 -12.18 -26.63 34.89
C TYR A 414 -11.41 -25.30 34.90
N ASN A 415 -11.88 -24.36 35.72
CA ASN A 415 -11.18 -23.13 36.06
C ASN A 415 -9.81 -23.44 36.69
N MET A 416 -8.74 -22.85 36.15
CA MET A 416 -7.48 -22.66 36.87
C MET A 416 -7.22 -21.16 37.00
N HIS A 417 -7.19 -20.65 38.25
CA HIS A 417 -6.76 -19.29 38.53
C HIS A 417 -5.23 -19.20 38.40
N LEU A 418 -4.74 -18.31 37.52
CA LEU A 418 -3.34 -17.85 37.57
C LEU A 418 -3.27 -16.54 38.37
N PRO A 419 -2.25 -16.37 39.24
CA PRO A 419 -2.04 -15.13 39.97
C PRO A 419 -1.51 -14.03 39.06
N ARG A 420 -1.81 -12.77 39.42
CA ARG A 420 -1.30 -11.58 38.72
C ARG A 420 0.20 -11.41 39.01
N LEU A 421 1.06 -11.72 38.04
CA LEU A 421 2.45 -11.24 38.06
C LEU A 421 2.50 -9.83 37.47
N THR A 422 2.90 -8.85 38.28
CA THR A 422 3.25 -7.51 37.82
C THR A 422 4.64 -7.54 37.19
N LEU A 423 4.72 -7.56 35.86
CA LEU A 423 5.97 -7.24 35.17
C LEU A 423 6.25 -5.74 35.33
N GLY A 424 7.41 -5.41 35.89
CA GLY A 424 7.91 -4.04 35.88
C GLY A 424 8.30 -3.62 34.45
N LEU A 425 7.99 -2.38 34.08
CA LEU A 425 8.51 -1.78 32.85
C LEU A 425 10.04 -1.59 33.00
N GLY A 426 10.81 -2.49 32.40
CA GLY A 426 12.20 -2.20 32.04
C GLY A 426 12.19 -1.25 30.84
N ALA A 427 12.80 -0.07 30.98
CA ALA A 427 12.89 0.88 29.89
C ALA A 427 13.71 0.29 28.72
N LEU A 428 13.07 0.09 27.57
CA LEU A 428 13.79 -0.21 26.33
C LEU A 428 14.48 1.08 25.84
N ALA A 429 15.81 1.05 25.77
CA ALA A 429 16.51 1.87 24.80
C ALA A 429 16.32 1.23 23.42
N THR A 430 15.28 1.66 22.71
CA THR A 430 15.05 1.26 21.32
C THR A 430 16.11 1.90 20.43
N ILE A 431 16.95 1.12 19.78
CA ILE A 431 17.55 1.56 18.51
C ILE A 431 16.47 1.39 17.43
N THR A 432 15.50 2.29 17.47
CA THR A 432 14.67 2.58 16.30
C THR A 432 15.62 3.08 15.21
N HIS A 433 15.55 2.49 14.02
CA HIS A 433 15.68 3.35 12.85
C HIS A 433 14.51 4.34 12.98
N ALA A 434 14.81 5.61 13.21
CA ALA A 434 13.77 6.63 13.30
C ALA A 434 13.15 6.76 11.90
N GLN A 435 12.02 6.07 11.68
CA GLN A 435 11.13 6.47 10.60
C GLN A 435 10.67 7.88 10.94
N GLN A 436 10.91 8.84 10.04
CA GLN A 436 10.53 10.22 10.27
C GLN A 436 9.02 10.28 10.46
N GLN A 437 8.60 10.47 11.71
CA GLN A 437 7.17 10.51 12.04
C GLN A 437 6.64 11.87 11.62
N TYR A 438 5.65 11.90 10.74
CA TYR A 438 4.98 13.12 10.35
C TYR A 438 3.79 13.42 11.27
N VAL A 439 3.66 14.67 11.70
CA VAL A 439 2.56 15.19 12.53
C VAL A 439 1.80 16.24 11.77
N LEU A 440 0.47 16.26 11.92
CA LEU A 440 -0.41 17.24 11.27
C LEU A 440 -0.07 18.64 11.77
N HIS A 441 0.34 19.52 10.85
CA HIS A 441 0.68 20.92 11.11
C HIS A 441 -0.49 21.84 10.71
N ASP A 442 -1.02 21.65 9.50
CA ASP A 442 -2.17 22.40 8.97
C ASP A 442 -3.22 21.49 8.36
N ASN A 443 -4.48 21.91 8.45
CA ASN A 443 -5.63 21.28 7.80
C ASN A 443 -6.54 22.38 7.25
N TYR A 444 -6.74 22.38 5.94
CA TYR A 444 -7.58 23.29 5.19
C TYR A 444 -8.76 22.51 4.63
N ASP A 445 -9.98 22.83 5.08
CA ASP A 445 -11.23 22.22 4.63
C ASP A 445 -12.35 23.26 4.59
N ARG A 446 -13.60 22.84 4.35
CA ARG A 446 -14.77 23.74 4.28
C ARG A 446 -14.93 24.68 5.48
N THR A 447 -14.34 24.35 6.64
CA THR A 447 -14.46 25.17 7.85
C THR A 447 -13.54 26.38 7.88
N ASN A 448 -12.42 26.37 7.14
CA ASN A 448 -11.40 27.42 7.22
C ASN A 448 -10.73 27.81 5.89
N PHE A 449 -10.91 27.08 4.79
CA PHE A 449 -10.16 27.26 3.54
C PHE A 449 -10.09 28.73 3.08
N PHE A 450 -11.24 29.41 2.97
CA PHE A 450 -11.31 30.80 2.52
C PHE A 450 -10.85 31.85 3.55
N ASN A 451 -10.54 31.45 4.79
CA ASN A 451 -9.84 32.30 5.76
C ASN A 451 -8.31 32.12 5.67
N GLU A 452 -7.86 30.95 5.21
CA GLU A 452 -6.45 30.54 5.12
C GLU A 452 -5.86 30.71 3.71
N PHE A 453 -6.67 31.04 2.72
CA PHE A 453 -6.27 31.32 1.33
C PHE A 453 -6.75 32.71 0.89
N GLY A 454 -5.84 33.52 0.37
CA GLY A 454 -6.14 34.83 -0.24
C GLY A 454 -6.45 34.72 -1.73
N PHE A 455 -7.44 35.47 -2.21
CA PHE A 455 -7.74 35.61 -3.63
C PHE A 455 -6.76 36.58 -4.29
N PHE A 456 -6.13 36.15 -5.37
CA PHE A 456 -5.35 36.99 -6.27
C PHE A 456 -6.29 37.58 -7.34
N ASP A 457 -6.35 38.91 -7.45
CA ASP A 457 -7.22 39.65 -8.39
C ASP A 457 -6.44 40.59 -9.33
N ALA A 458 -5.11 40.44 -9.39
CA ALA A 458 -4.24 41.13 -10.33
C ALA A 458 -4.22 40.44 -11.72
N PRO A 459 -3.69 41.11 -12.76
CA PRO A 459 -3.49 40.49 -14.07
C PRO A 459 -2.67 39.21 -14.00
N ASP A 460 -3.03 38.23 -14.82
CA ASP A 460 -2.40 36.91 -14.83
C ASP A 460 -0.93 36.99 -15.30
N PRO A 461 0.06 36.52 -14.51
CA PRO A 461 1.47 36.51 -14.91
C PRO A 461 1.74 35.71 -16.20
N THR A 462 0.96 34.65 -16.44
CA THR A 462 1.04 33.81 -17.66
C THR A 462 0.17 34.33 -18.80
N LYS A 463 -0.37 35.55 -18.68
CA LYS A 463 -1.12 36.30 -19.71
C LYS A 463 -2.32 35.55 -20.28
N GLY A 464 -3.00 34.76 -19.45
CA GLY A 464 -4.23 34.10 -19.84
C GLY A 464 -5.38 35.05 -20.15
N PHE A 465 -6.39 34.53 -20.85
CA PHE A 465 -7.60 35.26 -21.26
C PHE A 465 -8.55 35.56 -20.08
N GLN A 466 -8.41 34.81 -18.98
CA GLN A 466 -9.22 34.96 -17.79
C GLN A 466 -8.88 36.23 -16.99
N ARG A 467 -9.89 36.84 -16.38
CA ARG A 467 -9.70 37.80 -15.30
C ARG A 467 -9.89 37.10 -13.96
N TYR A 468 -8.85 37.06 -13.15
CA TYR A 468 -9.01 36.63 -11.76
C TYR A 468 -9.79 37.68 -10.96
N VAL A 469 -10.70 37.22 -10.10
CA VAL A 469 -11.58 38.09 -9.31
C VAL A 469 -11.37 37.90 -7.81
N ASN A 470 -11.61 38.96 -7.03
CA ASN A 470 -11.54 38.90 -5.57
C ASN A 470 -12.70 38.08 -4.97
N ALA A 471 -12.59 37.75 -3.68
CA ALA A 471 -13.55 36.93 -2.95
C ALA A 471 -15.01 37.44 -3.03
N SER A 472 -15.22 38.76 -3.07
CA SER A 472 -16.57 39.35 -3.09
C SER A 472 -17.25 39.14 -4.45
N GLU A 473 -16.52 39.38 -5.53
CA GLU A 473 -17.01 39.10 -6.89
C GLU A 473 -17.13 37.58 -7.13
N ALA A 474 -16.18 36.76 -6.64
CA ALA A 474 -16.25 35.30 -6.75
C ALA A 474 -17.51 34.72 -6.09
N ASN A 475 -17.85 35.17 -4.88
CA ASN A 475 -19.07 34.78 -4.17
C ASN A 475 -20.33 35.24 -4.90
N ALA A 476 -20.35 36.50 -5.35
CA ALA A 476 -21.50 37.08 -6.05
C ALA A 476 -21.78 36.44 -7.43
N GLN A 477 -20.76 35.84 -8.04
CA GLN A 477 -20.84 35.14 -9.34
C GLN A 477 -20.82 33.60 -9.19
N SER A 478 -20.90 33.06 -7.96
CA SER A 478 -20.82 31.62 -7.66
C SER A 478 -19.57 30.89 -8.19
N LEU A 479 -18.45 31.62 -8.32
CA LEU A 479 -17.15 31.10 -8.76
C LEU A 479 -16.32 30.51 -7.63
N ALA A 480 -16.66 30.84 -6.38
CA ALA A 480 -16.05 30.23 -5.20
C ALA A 480 -17.08 30.11 -4.07
N GLY A 481 -17.11 28.96 -3.40
CA GLY A 481 -18.06 28.67 -2.32
C GLY A 481 -17.93 27.23 -1.84
N PHE A 482 -19.05 26.65 -1.41
CA PHE A 482 -19.12 25.25 -0.99
C PHE A 482 -20.17 24.50 -1.81
N ALA A 483 -19.83 23.27 -2.20
CA ALA A 483 -20.72 22.32 -2.87
C ALA A 483 -20.35 20.91 -2.40
N ASN A 484 -21.30 19.98 -2.28
CA ASN A 484 -21.04 18.57 -1.93
C ASN A 484 -20.06 18.34 -0.76
N ASP A 485 -20.27 19.10 0.34
CA ASP A 485 -19.41 19.16 1.54
C ASP A 485 -17.93 19.54 1.31
N GLY A 486 -17.54 19.90 0.08
CA GLY A 486 -16.21 20.37 -0.31
C GLY A 486 -16.14 21.87 -0.62
N VAL A 487 -14.92 22.34 -0.88
CA VAL A 487 -14.63 23.69 -1.36
C VAL A 487 -14.71 23.70 -2.89
N PHE A 488 -15.57 24.55 -3.44
CA PHE A 488 -15.75 24.73 -4.88
C PHE A 488 -14.99 25.97 -5.37
N LEU A 489 -14.21 25.83 -6.45
CA LEU A 489 -13.52 26.91 -7.16
C LEU A 489 -13.69 26.71 -8.68
N GLY A 490 -14.36 27.64 -9.37
CA GLY A 490 -14.73 27.47 -10.79
C GLY A 490 -14.48 28.69 -11.67
N VAL A 491 -14.79 28.51 -12.96
CA VAL A 491 -14.74 29.53 -14.01
C VAL A 491 -16.16 29.95 -14.40
N ASP A 492 -16.35 31.19 -14.84
CA ASP A 492 -17.62 31.62 -15.44
C ASP A 492 -17.87 30.84 -16.74
N TYR A 493 -18.90 30.00 -16.74
CA TYR A 493 -19.32 29.19 -17.88
C TYR A 493 -20.62 29.67 -18.53
N THR A 494 -21.07 30.90 -18.22
CA THR A 494 -22.36 31.44 -18.68
C THR A 494 -22.22 32.67 -19.55
N THR A 495 -21.27 33.55 -19.26
CA THR A 495 -21.15 34.87 -19.91
C THR A 495 -20.22 34.79 -21.14
N PRO A 496 -20.68 35.15 -22.36
CA PRO A 496 -19.79 35.32 -23.51
C PRO A 496 -19.09 36.69 -23.50
N GLY A 497 -17.93 36.78 -24.15
CA GLY A 497 -17.14 38.01 -24.31
C GLY A 497 -15.80 37.99 -23.56
N ASP A 498 -15.13 39.15 -23.57
CA ASP A 498 -13.80 39.34 -22.98
C ASP A 498 -13.81 39.26 -21.44
N ASN A 499 -12.66 38.90 -20.86
CA ASN A 499 -12.44 38.82 -19.41
C ASN A 499 -13.29 37.74 -18.72
N ARG A 500 -13.31 36.51 -19.25
CA ARG A 500 -13.94 35.35 -18.59
C ARG A 500 -13.44 35.26 -17.15
N ARG A 501 -14.35 35.29 -16.18
CA ARG A 501 -13.97 35.36 -14.76
C ARG A 501 -13.50 33.99 -14.28
N SER A 502 -12.43 34.01 -13.49
CA SER A 502 -11.87 32.82 -12.83
C SER A 502 -11.34 33.20 -11.45
N VAL A 503 -10.82 32.23 -10.71
CA VAL A 503 -10.23 32.42 -9.38
C VAL A 503 -8.82 31.85 -9.31
N ARG A 504 -7.95 32.55 -8.57
CA ARG A 504 -6.63 32.07 -8.14
C ARG A 504 -6.52 32.32 -6.64
N LEU A 505 -6.31 31.24 -5.88
CA LEU A 505 -6.22 31.29 -4.42
C LEU A 505 -4.84 30.81 -3.98
N THR A 506 -4.19 31.59 -3.13
CA THR A 506 -2.85 31.32 -2.58
C THR A 506 -2.94 31.18 -1.06
N SER A 507 -2.33 30.15 -0.46
CA SER A 507 -2.35 29.97 1.00
C SER A 507 -1.63 31.12 1.71
N ASN A 508 -2.18 31.58 2.83
CA ASN A 508 -1.58 32.62 3.67
C ASN A 508 -0.26 32.16 4.31
N LYS A 509 -0.12 30.84 4.53
CA LYS A 509 1.10 30.21 5.03
C LYS A 509 1.97 29.70 3.87
N ALA A 510 3.27 29.74 4.11
CA ALA A 510 4.33 29.24 3.25
C ALA A 510 5.10 28.13 3.98
N PHE A 511 5.73 27.22 3.24
CA PHE A 511 6.36 26.02 3.78
C PHE A 511 7.75 25.76 3.18
N ASP A 512 8.64 25.12 3.94
CA ASP A 512 10.03 24.79 3.53
C ASP A 512 10.26 23.28 3.37
N GLY A 513 9.18 22.48 3.39
CA GLY A 513 9.23 21.02 3.36
C GLY A 513 8.09 20.37 4.15
N GLY A 514 7.98 19.04 4.03
CA GLY A 514 6.96 18.24 4.70
C GLY A 514 6.20 17.33 3.75
N VAL A 515 5.09 16.77 4.26
CA VAL A 515 4.15 15.95 3.49
C VAL A 515 2.85 16.70 3.30
N PHE A 516 2.52 17.01 2.06
CA PHE A 516 1.31 17.73 1.65
C PHE A 516 0.33 16.73 1.07
N ILE A 517 -0.95 16.79 1.44
CA ILE A 517 -1.97 15.82 1.02
C ILE A 517 -3.24 16.57 0.63
N ALA A 518 -3.53 16.64 -0.66
CA ALA A 518 -4.76 17.21 -1.21
C ALA A 518 -5.73 16.08 -1.59
N ASP A 519 -6.85 16.00 -0.87
CA ASP A 519 -7.99 15.16 -1.24
C ASP A 519 -8.95 15.99 -2.11
N ILE A 520 -9.09 15.59 -3.38
CA ILE A 520 -9.77 16.35 -4.42
C ILE A 520 -10.81 15.41 -5.07
N ALA A 521 -12.08 15.80 -5.03
CA ALA A 521 -13.20 15.06 -5.64
C ALA A 521 -13.34 15.35 -7.14
N HIS A 522 -13.03 16.58 -7.57
CA HIS A 522 -13.08 17.03 -8.96
C HIS A 522 -11.95 18.02 -9.25
N MET A 523 -11.40 17.98 -10.45
CA MET A 523 -10.46 18.98 -10.98
C MET A 523 -10.96 19.51 -12.34
N PRO A 524 -10.46 20.64 -12.84
CA PRO A 524 -10.86 21.14 -14.15
C PRO A 524 -10.72 20.08 -15.24
N ALA A 525 -11.80 19.87 -15.99
CA ALA A 525 -11.88 18.92 -17.09
C ALA A 525 -10.88 19.19 -18.22
N ASN A 526 -10.70 18.21 -19.10
CA ASN A 526 -9.85 18.24 -20.30
C ASN A 526 -10.48 19.08 -21.42
N SER A 527 -10.88 20.32 -21.11
CA SER A 527 -11.61 21.20 -22.03
C SER A 527 -10.67 22.16 -22.76
N CYS A 528 -11.00 22.46 -24.01
CA CYS A 528 -10.21 23.35 -24.86
C CYS A 528 -10.07 24.75 -24.23
N GLY A 529 -8.83 25.22 -24.16
CA GLY A 529 -8.45 26.50 -23.59
C GLY A 529 -8.29 26.51 -22.07
N VAL A 530 -8.68 25.45 -21.35
CA VAL A 530 -8.43 25.34 -19.90
C VAL A 530 -6.96 25.11 -19.61
N TRP A 531 -6.46 25.76 -18.56
CA TRP A 531 -5.17 25.51 -17.90
C TRP A 531 -5.40 25.44 -16.39
N GLY A 532 -5.73 24.25 -15.91
CA GLY A 532 -5.95 23.99 -14.48
C GLY A 532 -4.63 23.70 -13.77
N ALA A 533 -4.39 24.31 -12.61
CA ALA A 533 -3.18 24.06 -11.83
C ALA A 533 -3.42 23.96 -10.32
N PHE A 534 -2.81 22.96 -9.68
CA PHE A 534 -2.54 22.89 -8.24
C PHE A 534 -1.02 22.76 -8.04
N TRP A 535 -0.42 23.74 -7.39
CA TRP A 535 1.03 23.95 -7.40
C TRP A 535 1.50 24.69 -6.15
N MET A 536 2.82 24.87 -6.02
CA MET A 536 3.43 25.60 -4.91
C MET A 536 4.59 26.48 -5.41
N PHE A 537 4.68 27.75 -4.97
CA PHE A 537 5.76 28.66 -5.38
C PHE A 537 6.34 29.46 -4.23
N GLY A 538 7.66 29.64 -4.24
CA GLY A 538 8.41 30.48 -3.30
C GLY A 538 8.61 31.93 -3.78
N PRO A 539 9.19 32.81 -2.95
CA PRO A 539 9.48 34.20 -3.30
C PRO A 539 10.55 34.32 -4.39
N ASP A 540 10.60 35.48 -5.06
CA ASP A 540 11.62 35.82 -6.08
C ASP A 540 11.71 34.81 -7.24
N TRP A 541 10.55 34.38 -7.77
CA TRP A 541 10.44 33.41 -8.87
C TRP A 541 11.46 33.67 -10.00
N PRO A 542 12.17 32.64 -10.50
CA PRO A 542 12.08 31.22 -10.14
C PRO A 542 13.01 30.82 -8.97
N HIS A 543 13.66 31.77 -8.29
CA HIS A 543 14.73 31.47 -7.32
C HIS A 543 14.24 30.89 -5.99
N GLY A 544 12.97 31.07 -5.62
CA GLY A 544 12.32 30.39 -4.49
C GLY A 544 11.76 29.01 -4.83
N GLY A 545 11.81 28.61 -6.11
CA GLY A 545 11.35 27.32 -6.60
C GLY A 545 9.83 27.25 -6.81
N GLU A 546 9.43 26.42 -7.77
CA GLU A 546 8.04 26.12 -8.13
C GLU A 546 7.85 24.61 -8.26
N ILE A 547 6.73 24.10 -7.75
CA ILE A 547 6.39 22.68 -7.71
C ILE A 547 4.97 22.52 -8.27
N ASP A 548 4.85 22.06 -9.51
CA ASP A 548 3.57 21.86 -10.18
C ASP A 548 3.11 20.43 -9.92
N ILE A 549 2.11 20.29 -9.06
CA ILE A 549 1.67 18.99 -8.53
C ILE A 549 0.62 18.37 -9.47
N ILE A 550 -0.29 19.21 -9.95
CA ILE A 550 -1.29 18.88 -10.97
C ILE A 550 -1.29 20.02 -11.97
N GLU A 551 -0.93 19.75 -13.23
CA GLU A 551 -0.94 20.75 -14.29
C GLU A 551 -1.18 20.15 -15.68
N GLY A 552 -1.96 20.85 -16.48
CA GLY A 552 -2.21 20.52 -17.87
C GLY A 552 -3.01 21.58 -18.61
N VAL A 553 -3.08 21.41 -19.94
CA VAL A 553 -3.69 22.38 -20.85
C VAL A 553 -4.55 21.70 -21.91
N ASN A 554 -5.65 22.34 -22.31
CA ASN A 554 -6.55 21.86 -23.37
C ASN A 554 -7.04 20.41 -23.10
N THR A 555 -7.16 19.57 -24.13
CA THR A 555 -7.60 18.15 -24.02
C THR A 555 -6.48 17.20 -23.53
N GLN A 556 -5.51 17.67 -22.73
CA GLN A 556 -4.43 16.83 -22.20
C GLN A 556 -4.97 15.77 -21.23
N GLU A 557 -4.84 14.47 -21.57
CA GLU A 557 -5.44 13.40 -20.77
C GLU A 557 -4.68 12.98 -19.49
N SER A 558 -3.40 13.34 -19.33
CA SER A 558 -2.55 12.87 -18.21
C SER A 558 -1.77 14.02 -17.58
N ASN A 559 -1.45 13.88 -16.29
CA ASN A 559 -0.82 14.95 -15.51
C ASN A 559 0.65 15.20 -15.93
N LYS A 560 1.04 16.49 -15.93
CA LYS A 560 2.43 16.93 -15.95
C LYS A 560 2.81 17.41 -14.56
N VAL A 561 3.88 16.83 -14.02
CA VAL A 561 4.50 17.29 -12.78
C VAL A 561 5.81 17.97 -13.16
N THR A 562 5.96 19.25 -12.84
CA THR A 562 7.14 20.04 -13.22
C THR A 562 7.76 20.66 -11.97
N LEU A 563 9.08 20.90 -12.01
CA LEU A 563 9.71 21.86 -11.12
C LEU A 563 10.36 22.97 -11.93
N HIS A 564 10.24 24.20 -11.44
CA HIS A 564 10.92 25.37 -11.98
C HIS A 564 11.84 25.97 -10.91
N THR A 565 13.08 26.29 -11.27
CA THR A 565 14.10 26.83 -10.35
C THR A 565 14.94 27.91 -11.02
N GLY A 566 15.65 28.69 -10.21
CA GLY A 566 16.83 29.42 -10.71
C GLY A 566 17.93 28.48 -11.24
N PRO A 567 18.96 29.01 -11.93
CA PRO A 567 20.02 28.21 -12.54
C PRO A 567 20.78 27.33 -11.54
N GLY A 568 21.17 26.13 -11.98
CA GLY A 568 22.03 25.23 -11.18
C GLY A 568 21.33 24.01 -10.57
N CYS A 569 20.05 23.79 -10.86
CA CYS A 569 19.33 22.57 -10.47
C CYS A 569 19.10 21.64 -11.68
N SER A 570 19.75 20.48 -11.68
CA SER A 570 19.41 19.35 -12.53
C SER A 570 19.16 18.08 -11.71
N ILE A 571 18.06 17.40 -12.03
CA ILE A 571 17.51 16.29 -11.26
C ILE A 571 17.55 14.96 -12.01
N THR A 572 17.36 13.85 -11.29
CA THR A 572 17.04 12.55 -11.89
C THR A 572 15.65 12.08 -11.45
N ASN A 573 15.02 11.23 -12.25
CA ASN A 573 13.72 10.62 -11.93
C ASN A 573 13.80 9.16 -11.46
N GLU A 574 14.99 8.72 -11.00
CA GLU A 574 15.19 7.36 -10.50
C GLU A 574 14.27 7.07 -9.30
N GLY A 575 13.57 5.93 -9.34
CA GLY A 575 12.56 5.57 -8.33
C GLY A 575 11.14 6.08 -8.61
N THR A 576 10.88 6.75 -9.74
CA THR A 576 9.51 7.05 -10.22
C THR A 576 8.80 5.79 -10.74
N ASP A 577 7.47 5.82 -10.85
CA ASP A 577 6.69 4.88 -11.66
C ASP A 577 7.32 4.70 -13.07
N PRO A 578 7.58 3.46 -13.54
CA PRO A 578 8.27 3.21 -14.80
C PRO A 578 7.54 3.69 -16.07
N SER A 579 6.27 4.10 -15.97
CA SER A 579 5.52 4.66 -17.07
C SER A 579 5.70 6.18 -17.23
N THR A 580 6.20 6.87 -16.20
CA THR A 580 6.45 8.32 -16.24
C THR A 580 7.74 8.63 -17.00
N THR A 581 7.66 9.59 -17.92
CA THR A 581 8.79 10.05 -18.73
C THR A 581 9.30 11.40 -18.26
N LEU A 582 10.61 11.51 -17.99
CA LEU A 582 11.29 12.79 -17.78
C LEU A 582 11.62 13.42 -19.15
N ASP A 583 11.01 14.57 -19.46
CA ASP A 583 11.23 15.25 -20.75
C ASP A 583 12.53 16.08 -20.73
N LYS A 584 12.83 16.74 -19.61
CA LYS A 584 14.06 17.50 -19.37
C LYS A 584 14.50 17.36 -17.92
N ASN A 585 15.82 17.30 -17.71
CA ASN A 585 16.43 17.17 -16.39
C ASN A 585 16.90 18.51 -15.78
N ASP A 586 16.95 19.61 -16.53
CA ASP A 586 17.33 20.95 -16.05
C ASP A 586 16.07 21.71 -15.61
N CYS A 587 15.97 22.06 -14.33
CA CYS A 587 14.80 22.72 -13.76
C CYS A 587 14.79 24.25 -14.01
N ASN A 588 15.87 24.80 -14.58
CA ASN A 588 15.92 26.15 -15.14
C ASN A 588 15.76 26.15 -16.68
N ALA A 589 15.37 25.02 -17.29
CA ALA A 589 15.26 24.92 -18.74
C ALA A 589 14.32 26.00 -19.31
N GLY A 590 14.81 26.71 -20.34
CA GLY A 590 14.07 27.81 -20.96
C GLY A 590 13.91 29.03 -20.05
N GLU A 591 14.92 29.39 -19.27
CA GLU A 591 14.85 30.47 -18.25
C GLU A 591 13.73 30.20 -17.23
N ALA A 592 13.72 28.96 -16.75
CA ALA A 592 12.67 28.36 -15.94
C ALA A 592 11.29 28.23 -16.59
N PHE A 593 10.96 28.82 -17.75
CA PHE A 593 9.62 28.67 -18.37
C PHE A 593 9.28 27.26 -18.90
N VAL A 594 10.25 26.33 -18.98
CA VAL A 594 9.98 24.92 -19.33
C VAL A 594 10.23 24.00 -18.15
N GLY A 595 11.22 24.30 -17.31
CA GLY A 595 11.55 23.48 -16.14
C GLY A 595 11.92 22.04 -16.47
N CYS A 596 11.90 21.20 -15.43
CA CYS A 596 12.18 19.78 -15.52
C CYS A 596 10.88 18.95 -15.43
N THR A 597 10.13 18.86 -16.53
CA THR A 597 8.82 18.19 -16.55
C THR A 597 8.92 16.66 -16.57
N GLN A 598 8.07 16.02 -15.76
CA GLN A 598 7.75 14.59 -15.82
C GLN A 598 6.31 14.39 -16.30
N ARG A 599 6.15 13.74 -17.46
CA ARG A 599 4.85 13.35 -18.02
C ARG A 599 4.44 11.98 -17.51
N THR A 600 3.34 11.93 -16.77
CA THR A 600 2.74 10.68 -16.32
C THR A 600 1.98 9.99 -17.48
N ALA A 601 1.68 8.69 -17.35
CA ALA A 601 1.05 7.91 -18.43
C ALA A 601 -0.41 7.49 -18.19
N SER A 602 -0.96 7.72 -16.99
CA SER A 602 -2.33 7.31 -16.65
C SER A 602 -3.30 8.47 -16.89
N ASN A 603 -4.39 8.21 -17.60
CA ASN A 603 -5.48 9.17 -17.72
C ASN A 603 -6.36 9.29 -16.45
N LEU A 604 -6.21 8.37 -15.48
CA LEU A 604 -6.96 8.41 -14.23
C LEU A 604 -6.46 9.48 -13.25
N ASN A 605 -5.36 10.16 -13.56
CA ASN A 605 -4.70 11.10 -12.65
C ASN A 605 -4.92 12.58 -13.03
N TYR A 606 -5.60 12.87 -14.14
CA TYR A 606 -5.84 14.23 -14.64
C TYR A 606 -7.23 14.36 -15.26
N GLY A 607 -7.82 15.56 -15.15
CA GLY A 607 -9.11 15.99 -15.69
C GLY A 607 -10.18 14.89 -15.74
N ASP A 608 -10.74 14.64 -16.93
CA ASP A 608 -11.92 13.80 -17.12
C ASP A 608 -11.77 12.38 -16.55
N GLY A 609 -10.61 11.75 -16.73
CA GLY A 609 -10.37 10.39 -16.24
C GLY A 609 -10.19 10.31 -14.73
N PHE A 610 -9.73 11.40 -14.10
CA PHE A 610 -9.74 11.57 -12.65
C PHE A 610 -11.16 11.87 -12.13
N ASN A 611 -11.89 12.77 -12.79
CA ASN A 611 -13.26 13.15 -12.41
C ASN A 611 -14.21 11.93 -12.50
N ALA A 612 -14.10 11.13 -13.56
CA ALA A 612 -14.89 9.91 -13.78
C ALA A 612 -14.73 8.82 -12.70
N ILE A 613 -13.67 8.87 -11.87
CA ILE A 613 -13.47 7.95 -10.74
C ILE A 613 -13.79 8.59 -9.37
N GLY A 614 -14.38 9.79 -9.35
CA GLY A 614 -14.60 10.58 -8.12
C GLY A 614 -13.31 11.16 -7.55
N GLY A 615 -12.33 11.42 -8.42
CA GLY A 615 -11.04 11.99 -8.10
C GLY A 615 -10.12 11.08 -7.28
N GLY A 616 -9.46 11.65 -6.28
CA GLY A 616 -8.50 10.93 -5.46
C GLY A 616 -7.69 11.84 -4.54
N VAL A 617 -6.52 11.36 -4.15
CA VAL A 617 -5.56 12.08 -3.32
C VAL A 617 -4.27 12.28 -4.09
N TYR A 618 -3.85 13.53 -4.19
CA TYR A 618 -2.48 13.89 -4.54
C TYR A 618 -1.68 14.13 -3.26
N ALA A 619 -0.48 13.56 -3.17
CA ALA A 619 0.41 13.77 -2.03
C ALA A 619 1.83 14.12 -2.48
N VAL A 620 2.43 15.13 -1.85
CA VAL A 620 3.82 15.55 -2.07
C VAL A 620 4.63 15.22 -0.84
N ASP A 621 5.74 14.51 -1.02
CA ASP A 621 6.79 14.31 -0.01
C ASP A 621 7.99 15.18 -0.41
N TRP A 622 8.15 16.31 0.27
CA TRP A 622 9.22 17.28 0.04
C TRP A 622 10.21 17.25 1.20
N THR A 623 11.43 16.85 0.88
CA THR A 623 12.58 16.68 1.78
C THR A 623 13.82 17.38 1.22
N PRO A 624 14.91 17.54 2.00
CA PRO A 624 16.18 18.04 1.48
C PRO A 624 16.79 17.20 0.35
N ASP A 625 16.47 15.91 0.28
CA ASP A 625 17.06 14.96 -0.68
C ASP A 625 16.21 14.79 -1.95
N HIS A 626 14.89 14.95 -1.86
CA HIS A 626 13.96 14.76 -2.97
C HIS A 626 12.65 15.51 -2.81
N ILE A 627 11.98 15.73 -3.95
CA ILE A 627 10.55 16.03 -4.04
C ILE A 627 9.88 14.84 -4.74
N SER A 628 8.81 14.28 -4.17
CA SER A 628 8.08 13.15 -4.77
C SER A 628 6.58 13.39 -4.75
N VAL A 629 5.94 13.27 -5.91
CA VAL A 629 4.49 13.42 -6.07
C VAL A 629 3.86 12.05 -6.29
N TYR A 630 2.87 11.72 -5.46
CA TYR A 630 2.07 10.51 -5.49
C TYR A 630 0.64 10.86 -5.89
N PHE A 631 0.00 9.96 -6.62
CA PHE A 631 -1.44 9.99 -6.87
C PHE A 631 -2.06 8.67 -6.43
N PHE A 632 -3.14 8.76 -5.65
CA PHE A 632 -3.95 7.63 -5.25
C PHE A 632 -5.38 7.83 -5.73
N PRO A 633 -5.92 6.98 -6.63
CA PRO A 633 -7.30 7.09 -7.08
C PRO A 633 -8.26 6.87 -5.90
N ARG A 634 -9.45 7.47 -5.94
CA ARG A 634 -10.46 7.49 -4.85
C ARG A 634 -10.64 6.16 -4.12
N GLY A 635 -10.65 5.04 -4.85
CA GLY A 635 -10.83 3.69 -4.30
C GLY A 635 -9.58 3.02 -3.70
N ALA A 636 -8.41 3.65 -3.75
CA ALA A 636 -7.12 3.08 -3.35
C ALA A 636 -6.26 4.00 -2.46
N ILE A 637 -6.86 5.00 -1.82
CA ILE A 637 -6.17 5.92 -0.88
C ILE A 637 -5.53 5.11 0.27
N PRO A 638 -4.22 5.28 0.55
CA PRO A 638 -3.53 4.61 1.65
C PRO A 638 -4.20 4.82 3.03
N ALA A 639 -4.27 3.75 3.81
CA ALA A 639 -4.99 3.75 5.08
C ALA A 639 -4.35 4.63 6.16
N ASP A 640 -3.05 4.89 6.05
CA ASP A 640 -2.27 5.77 6.92
C ASP A 640 -2.55 7.27 6.65
N ILE A 641 -2.81 7.64 5.38
CA ILE A 641 -3.34 8.96 5.02
C ILE A 641 -4.70 9.17 5.68
N ALA A 642 -5.61 8.19 5.54
CA ALA A 642 -6.93 8.24 6.17
C ALA A 642 -6.86 8.24 7.72
N ALA A 643 -5.85 7.63 8.31
CA ALA A 643 -5.60 7.65 9.75
C ALA A 643 -4.97 8.96 10.26
N GLY A 644 -4.47 9.83 9.37
CA GLY A 644 -3.75 11.05 9.72
C GLY A 644 -2.33 10.81 10.24
N THR A 645 -1.68 9.73 9.78
CA THR A 645 -0.31 9.35 10.16
C THR A 645 0.50 8.96 8.91
N PRO A 646 0.69 9.87 7.94
CA PRO A 646 1.24 9.53 6.63
C PRO A 646 2.67 9.00 6.70
N ASN A 647 2.97 7.98 5.90
CA ASN A 647 4.29 7.37 5.75
C ASN A 647 4.63 7.18 4.25
N PRO A 648 5.25 8.18 3.60
CA PRO A 648 5.63 8.10 2.18
C PRO A 648 6.43 6.84 1.81
N GLY A 649 7.32 6.39 2.70
CA GLY A 649 8.12 5.19 2.50
C GLY A 649 7.34 3.87 2.44
N ALA A 650 6.02 3.88 2.72
CA ALA A 650 5.12 2.74 2.59
C ALA A 650 4.15 2.83 1.39
N TRP A 651 4.14 3.94 0.64
CA TRP A 651 3.17 4.18 -0.43
C TRP A 651 3.50 3.51 -1.77
N GLY A 652 4.75 3.09 -1.96
CA GLY A 652 5.23 2.48 -3.21
C GLY A 652 6.00 3.48 -4.05
N LEU A 653 5.89 3.38 -5.39
CA LEU A 653 6.55 4.31 -6.30
C LEU A 653 5.67 5.57 -6.49
N PRO A 654 6.23 6.80 -6.40
CA PRO A 654 5.54 8.02 -6.78
C PRO A 654 5.29 8.11 -8.28
N VAL A 655 4.28 8.90 -8.69
CA VAL A 655 4.01 9.17 -10.11
C VAL A 655 5.02 10.12 -10.73
N ALA A 656 5.70 10.95 -9.93
CA ALA A 656 6.86 11.73 -10.33
C ALA A 656 7.83 11.86 -9.15
N ARG A 657 9.13 11.69 -9.36
CA ARG A 657 10.16 11.89 -8.33
C ARG A 657 11.33 12.68 -8.86
N PHE A 658 11.74 13.69 -8.11
CA PHE A 658 12.85 14.58 -8.43
C PHE A 658 13.90 14.37 -7.34
N ASN A 659 14.95 13.61 -7.66
CA ASN A 659 16.07 13.43 -6.74
C ASN A 659 17.02 14.62 -6.87
N GLY A 660 17.38 15.22 -5.73
CA GLY A 660 18.51 16.14 -5.63
C GLY A 660 19.85 15.39 -5.59
N GLY A 661 20.91 16.10 -5.18
CA GLY A 661 22.27 15.60 -5.07
C GLY A 661 23.27 16.57 -5.69
N GLU A 662 24.38 16.06 -6.25
CA GLU A 662 25.43 16.91 -6.87
C GLU A 662 24.91 17.80 -8.01
N GLY A 663 23.81 17.40 -8.67
CA GLY A 663 23.16 18.19 -9.72
C GLY A 663 22.17 19.23 -9.23
N CYS A 664 21.60 19.10 -8.03
CA CYS A 664 20.62 20.04 -7.48
C CYS A 664 20.49 19.93 -5.96
N SER A 665 20.68 21.05 -5.26
CA SER A 665 20.42 21.17 -3.82
C SER A 665 18.98 21.65 -3.58
N ILE A 666 18.07 20.76 -3.21
CA ILE A 666 16.65 21.11 -2.99
C ILE A 666 16.50 22.27 -1.98
N PRO A 667 17.20 22.31 -0.83
CA PRO A 667 17.05 23.41 0.14
C PRO A 667 17.54 24.78 -0.37
N ASP A 668 18.45 24.83 -1.34
CA ASP A 668 18.94 26.09 -1.90
C ASP A 668 17.99 26.66 -2.98
N HIS A 669 17.24 25.76 -3.66
CA HIS A 669 16.34 26.12 -4.75
C HIS A 669 14.86 26.27 -4.36
N PHE A 670 14.41 25.61 -3.28
CA PHE A 670 13.02 25.63 -2.83
C PHE A 670 12.93 26.14 -1.39
N ARG A 671 12.18 27.23 -1.17
CA ARG A 671 11.99 27.82 0.16
C ARG A 671 10.70 28.62 0.23
N GLN A 672 10.03 28.55 1.37
CA GLN A 672 8.85 29.35 1.69
C GLN A 672 7.77 29.29 0.58
N ASN A 673 7.44 28.09 0.11
CA ASN A 673 6.49 27.90 -0.96
C ASN A 673 5.04 27.97 -0.43
N ASN A 674 4.21 28.84 -1.02
CA ASN A 674 2.77 28.91 -0.78
C ASN A 674 2.02 27.94 -1.70
N LEU A 675 0.95 27.29 -1.22
CA LEU A 675 0.04 26.46 -2.01
C LEU A 675 -0.86 27.33 -2.89
N VAL A 676 -1.08 26.94 -4.15
CA VAL A 676 -1.94 27.66 -5.10
C VAL A 676 -2.92 26.73 -5.80
N PHE A 677 -4.18 27.14 -5.88
CA PHE A 677 -5.16 26.61 -6.83
C PHE A 677 -5.59 27.72 -7.78
N ASN A 678 -5.57 27.46 -9.08
CA ASN A 678 -6.17 28.35 -10.08
C ASN A 678 -6.73 27.58 -11.28
N ILE A 679 -7.46 28.31 -12.11
CA ILE A 679 -7.88 27.87 -13.44
C ILE A 679 -7.57 29.02 -14.40
N ALA A 680 -6.41 28.96 -15.04
CA ALA A 680 -6.06 29.85 -16.13
C ALA A 680 -6.77 29.41 -17.42
N LEU A 681 -6.81 30.31 -18.41
CA LEU A 681 -7.35 30.06 -19.74
C LEU A 681 -6.36 30.59 -20.79
N CYS A 682 -6.07 29.81 -21.82
CA CYS A 682 -5.22 30.24 -22.94
C CYS A 682 -3.79 30.66 -22.49
N GLY A 683 -3.38 31.89 -22.78
CA GLY A 683 -2.09 32.45 -22.34
C GLY A 683 -0.85 31.75 -22.90
N GLU A 684 0.28 31.95 -22.21
CA GLU A 684 1.64 31.55 -22.63
C GLU A 684 1.83 30.03 -22.81
N TRP A 685 0.90 29.18 -22.34
CA TRP A 685 0.90 27.74 -22.61
C TRP A 685 -0.32 27.25 -23.39
N ALA A 686 -1.51 27.21 -22.80
CA ALA A 686 -2.68 26.60 -23.44
C ALA A 686 -3.04 27.28 -24.77
N GLY A 687 -2.90 28.61 -24.83
CA GLY A 687 -3.10 29.40 -26.05
C GLY A 687 -1.97 29.20 -27.06
N LYS A 688 -0.72 29.10 -26.58
CA LYS A 688 0.47 28.89 -27.42
C LYS A 688 0.48 27.54 -28.15
N VAL A 689 -0.01 26.47 -27.52
CA VAL A 689 -0.13 25.14 -28.14
C VAL A 689 -1.50 24.86 -28.78
N TRP A 690 -2.37 25.88 -28.88
CA TRP A 690 -3.73 25.75 -29.43
C TRP A 690 -3.75 25.13 -30.84
N SER A 691 -2.88 25.63 -31.73
CA SER A 691 -2.75 25.15 -33.11
C SER A 691 -2.08 23.78 -33.24
N GLU A 692 -1.42 23.28 -32.18
CA GLU A 692 -0.83 21.95 -32.12
C GLU A 692 -1.86 20.89 -31.69
N ASN A 693 -2.99 21.31 -31.08
CA ASN A 693 -4.10 20.45 -30.70
C ASN A 693 -5.17 20.42 -31.82
N PRO A 694 -5.36 19.31 -32.57
CA PRO A 694 -6.29 19.26 -33.69
C PRO A 694 -7.78 19.36 -33.29
N GLU A 695 -8.11 18.99 -32.06
CA GLU A 695 -9.48 19.02 -31.54
C GLU A 695 -9.88 20.46 -31.23
N CYS A 696 -9.02 21.18 -30.50
CA CYS A 696 -9.27 22.56 -30.13
C CYS A 696 -9.14 23.53 -31.30
N SER A 697 -8.11 23.40 -32.14
CA SER A 697 -7.93 24.27 -33.32
C SER A 697 -9.04 24.12 -34.38
N ALA A 698 -9.84 23.05 -34.33
CA ALA A 698 -11.03 22.90 -35.14
C ALA A 698 -12.25 23.70 -34.60
N LEU A 699 -12.27 24.08 -33.33
CA LEU A 699 -13.39 24.79 -32.68
C LEU A 699 -13.32 26.31 -32.82
N ALA A 700 -12.12 26.89 -32.85
CA ALA A 700 -11.93 28.32 -33.09
C ALA A 700 -10.54 28.65 -33.66
N PRO A 701 -10.38 29.79 -34.38
CA PRO A 701 -9.09 30.20 -34.95
C PRO A 701 -7.99 30.42 -33.90
N THR A 702 -8.37 30.92 -32.72
CA THR A 702 -7.49 31.11 -31.57
C THR A 702 -8.15 30.62 -30.29
N CYS A 703 -7.34 30.36 -29.26
CA CYS A 703 -7.83 29.99 -27.94
C CYS A 703 -8.71 31.10 -27.34
N ASP A 704 -8.28 32.36 -27.46
CA ASP A 704 -9.00 33.53 -26.96
C ASP A 704 -10.37 33.68 -27.64
N ASP A 705 -10.47 33.44 -28.95
CA ASP A 705 -11.75 33.39 -29.66
C ASP A 705 -12.67 32.28 -29.12
N PHE A 706 -12.12 31.11 -28.79
CA PHE A 706 -12.88 30.03 -28.17
C PHE A 706 -13.37 30.43 -26.78
N ALA A 707 -12.46 30.90 -25.94
CA ALA A 707 -12.70 31.29 -24.56
C ALA A 707 -13.69 32.47 -24.44
N ALA A 708 -13.68 33.41 -25.39
CA ALA A 708 -14.68 34.47 -25.47
C ALA A 708 -16.08 33.93 -25.79
N ASN A 709 -16.19 33.07 -26.82
CA ASN A 709 -17.48 32.79 -27.47
C ASN A 709 -18.17 31.49 -27.04
N HIS A 710 -17.48 30.58 -26.33
CA HIS A 710 -18.02 29.26 -25.95
C HIS A 710 -18.09 29.09 -24.42
N PRO A 711 -18.86 29.92 -23.69
CA PRO A 711 -18.91 29.89 -22.23
C PRO A 711 -19.26 28.51 -21.66
N GLY A 712 -20.23 27.80 -22.25
CA GLY A 712 -20.65 26.48 -21.78
C GLY A 712 -19.59 25.38 -21.84
N ALA A 713 -18.47 25.59 -22.56
CA ALA A 713 -17.35 24.64 -22.58
C ALA A 713 -16.55 24.62 -21.26
N PHE A 714 -16.80 25.57 -20.36
CA PHE A 714 -16.11 25.72 -19.07
C PHE A 714 -16.96 25.26 -17.87
N SER A 715 -18.12 24.61 -18.08
CA SER A 715 -18.97 24.12 -16.99
C SER A 715 -18.23 23.14 -16.07
N GLU A 716 -17.47 22.20 -16.65
CA GLU A 716 -16.63 21.24 -15.93
C GLU A 716 -15.24 21.80 -15.58
N ALA A 717 -14.98 23.09 -15.79
CA ALA A 717 -13.74 23.75 -15.39
C ALA A 717 -13.82 24.22 -13.93
N TYR A 718 -13.85 23.27 -12.99
CA TYR A 718 -13.87 23.56 -11.55
C TYR A 718 -13.08 22.55 -10.71
N TRP A 719 -12.54 23.04 -9.59
CA TRP A 719 -12.02 22.23 -8.48
C TRP A 719 -13.12 21.97 -7.46
N LEU A 720 -13.18 20.74 -6.95
CA LEU A 720 -13.93 20.36 -5.76
C LEU A 720 -12.98 19.70 -4.76
N ILE A 721 -12.61 20.43 -3.71
CA ILE A 721 -11.54 20.06 -2.78
C ILE A 721 -12.16 19.64 -1.45
N ASN A 722 -11.91 18.40 -1.02
CA ASN A 722 -12.40 17.89 0.26
C ASN A 722 -11.53 18.39 1.42
N SER A 723 -10.20 18.30 1.29
CA SER A 723 -9.26 18.89 2.24
C SER A 723 -7.84 18.98 1.68
N VAL A 724 -7.05 19.94 2.14
CA VAL A 724 -5.58 19.98 1.99
C VAL A 724 -4.95 19.92 3.38
N LYS A 725 -4.10 18.94 3.63
CA LYS A 725 -3.43 18.71 4.92
C LYS A 725 -1.92 18.78 4.74
N VAL A 726 -1.26 19.52 5.63
CA VAL A 726 0.20 19.63 5.67
C VAL A 726 0.70 18.97 6.94
N TYR A 727 1.66 18.08 6.81
CA TYR A 727 2.32 17.39 7.90
C TYR A 727 3.81 17.73 7.90
N GLN A 728 4.37 17.94 9.08
CA GLN A 728 5.79 18.22 9.26
C GLN A 728 6.47 17.09 10.04
N PRO A 729 7.81 16.93 9.90
CA PRO A 729 8.61 16.11 10.79
C PRO A 729 8.29 16.40 12.26
N ALA A 730 8.05 15.35 13.06
CA ALA A 730 8.00 15.45 14.51
C ALA A 730 9.37 15.92 15.05
N VAL A 731 9.35 16.97 15.87
CA VAL A 731 10.51 17.59 16.54
C VAL A 731 10.80 16.90 17.86
#